data_AF-A0A2A9PE68-F1
#
_entry.id   AF-A0A2A9PE68-F1
#
_cell.length_a   1.000
_cell.length_b   1.000
_cell.length_c   1.000
_cell.angle_alpha   90.00
_cell.angle_beta   90.00
_cell.angle_gamma   90.00
#
_symmetry.space_group_name_H-M   'P 1'
#
loop_
_entity.id
_entity.type
_entity.pdbx_description
1 polymer ?
#
loop_
_entity_poly.entity_id
_entity_poly.type
_entity_poly.pdbx_seq_one_letter_code
_entity_poly.pdbx_strand_id
1 'polypeptide(L)'
;MTDYGRMDPFSFAGSKDVDHPVSIRIMNLDGEEPPVKYSTLLDRPDLRHVGSNTSPFSDLYVTVQVWAGSKALTVPVQTAYKSFRSERKWNEWLELPITYKQLPVNARLAITIWDLSPTGGKHALDHSIPFGGTTLPMFDADNQVQKGRQKCLVHRHRHADGTDNSQTPALLVPRKTPGSRAGKVPCLDKDAEELDRMEKLFKKHEMGEIQRVDWLDQMVFRSFEKRGLQAAKSSMKMLQRQRAVNGDGVEADDDDAQAEDHGRSSPSAFLLNVELPRFDFPVVFADHEYDPPPISSLQPLSASQGSISQRQPQVHFGPGINGLGESSDGFGTRLIKVYDPEVGQRDNPAEAKHRRLFRSSHRHGILDKDLKPNAKVRDELNLIMSYSPTHILSPEETDLVWKFRYHLTRDKRALTKFVKSVNWNDQSEAKQAIQVLGSWTEIDVDDALELLGPSFDNPAVRSYAVDRLRKADDAELLLYLLQLVQALKYEHISTESDHDGAQDSSLASFLIQRAAANFMLGNYLYWYLMVECDDHSPEQGLDNRNIYRKVAYEFMTQLVRQPDGAENRKTLLRQAELVAIISKIAGEVKVSNESIAKKADRVKAFLADAKNELVTLDPPLAMPLDPSIKIIGVAADQVTVFKSSLNPIKITFKTTTGSAYPIIFKLGDDLRQDQLVIQIITLMDQLLRKENLDLKLSPYKILATSTTAGASQFVQSQSLSSIVGKFKTNPALAYLRHHNPDDRQPLGVRQETLDTYIKSCAGYCVITYILGVGDRHLDNLLLAPDGHFFHADFGFILGRDPKPFAPVMKLSKEMVECMGGVQSEHYQRFRQYCFLAYTALRKSSNLILNLFSLMVHANIPDIRLEPDKAVIKVRERFHLELSEEEAIVYFGNVIDGTLTAFAPVVIDKLHEWAQALRA
;
A
#
# COMPACT_ATOMS: atom_id res chain seq x y z
N MET A 1 35.69 -43.89 33.19
CA MET A 1 35.42 -44.94 32.17
C MET A 1 33.92 -44.89 31.92
N THR A 2 33.39 -44.37 30.82
CA THR A 2 33.85 -44.37 29.43
C THR A 2 33.25 -43.19 28.67
N ASP A 3 34.10 -42.41 28.01
CA ASP A 3 33.72 -41.45 26.96
C ASP A 3 32.95 -42.16 25.84
N TYR A 4 31.68 -41.79 25.67
CA TYR A 4 30.96 -42.02 24.41
C TYR A 4 30.90 -40.69 23.66
N GLY A 5 31.39 -40.73 22.42
CA GLY A 5 31.83 -39.59 21.62
C GLY A 5 30.82 -38.46 21.45
N ARG A 6 31.26 -37.25 21.78
CA ARG A 6 30.81 -36.02 21.13
C ARG A 6 31.05 -36.19 19.62
N MET A 7 29.99 -36.25 18.82
CA MET A 7 30.11 -35.97 17.39
C MET A 7 30.58 -34.53 17.25
N ASP A 8 31.72 -34.32 16.58
CA ASP A 8 32.13 -32.98 16.17
C ASP A 8 31.03 -32.34 15.30
N PRO A 9 30.67 -31.07 15.53
CA PRO A 9 29.64 -30.40 14.73
C PRO A 9 30.11 -30.29 13.26
N PHE A 10 29.42 -30.99 12.36
CA PHE A 10 29.64 -30.84 10.92
C PHE A 10 29.14 -29.44 10.49
N SER A 11 30.08 -28.54 10.21
CA SER A 11 29.80 -27.22 9.64
C SER A 11 29.87 -27.32 8.12
N PHE A 12 28.80 -26.94 7.42
CA PHE A 12 28.76 -26.79 5.96
C PHE A 12 28.31 -25.38 5.61
N ALA A 13 28.64 -24.90 4.41
CA ALA A 13 28.13 -23.62 3.90
C ALA A 13 27.26 -23.84 2.68
N GLY A 14 26.22 -23.01 2.52
CA GLY A 14 25.43 -22.98 1.29
C GLY A 14 26.20 -22.27 0.18
N SER A 15 26.03 -22.71 -1.07
CA SER A 15 26.63 -22.06 -2.24
C SER A 15 26.29 -20.57 -2.33
N LYS A 16 25.11 -20.15 -1.85
CA LYS A 16 24.68 -18.75 -1.79
C LYS A 16 25.53 -17.84 -0.91
N ASP A 17 26.13 -18.43 0.12
CA ASP A 17 26.90 -17.71 1.13
C ASP A 17 28.36 -17.54 0.69
N VAL A 18 28.76 -18.19 -0.42
CA VAL A 18 30.10 -18.14 -0.98
C VAL A 18 30.18 -17.09 -2.08
N ASP A 19 30.49 -15.86 -1.69
CA ASP A 19 30.76 -14.74 -2.61
C ASP A 19 32.22 -14.72 -3.07
N HIS A 20 32.66 -15.83 -3.67
CA HIS A 20 33.99 -15.98 -4.24
C HIS A 20 33.90 -16.35 -5.72
N PRO A 21 34.76 -15.81 -6.60
CA PRO A 21 34.79 -16.18 -8.00
C PRO A 21 35.19 -17.65 -8.18
N VAL A 22 34.59 -18.30 -9.18
CA VAL A 22 34.93 -19.68 -9.54
C VAL A 22 36.32 -19.67 -10.17
N SER A 23 37.26 -20.39 -9.56
CA SER A 23 38.61 -20.52 -10.09
C SER A 23 38.98 -21.98 -10.33
N ILE A 24 39.89 -22.21 -11.27
CA ILE A 24 40.40 -23.53 -11.62
C ILE A 24 41.86 -23.43 -12.01
N ARG A 25 42.68 -24.35 -11.53
CA ARG A 25 44.08 -24.46 -11.90
C ARG A 25 44.28 -25.55 -12.95
N ILE A 26 44.90 -25.18 -14.07
CA ILE A 26 45.33 -26.13 -15.09
C ILE A 26 46.76 -26.58 -14.77
N MET A 27 46.96 -27.84 -14.38
CA MET A 27 48.27 -28.34 -13.93
C MET A 27 49.09 -28.88 -15.10
N ASN A 28 48.76 -30.08 -15.59
CA ASN A 28 49.52 -30.78 -16.63
C ASN A 28 48.63 -31.69 -17.47
N LEU A 29 49.10 -31.99 -18.68
CA LEU A 29 48.49 -32.94 -19.60
C LEU A 29 49.40 -34.15 -19.75
N ASP A 30 48.95 -35.30 -19.26
CA ASP A 30 49.65 -36.57 -19.35
C ASP A 30 49.12 -37.39 -20.52
N GLY A 31 50.03 -38.03 -21.25
CA GLY A 31 49.72 -38.84 -22.43
C GLY A 31 50.78 -38.66 -23.50
N GLU A 32 51.11 -39.74 -24.19
CA GLU A 32 52.05 -39.73 -25.30
C GLU A 32 51.33 -40.21 -26.56
N GLU A 33 51.54 -39.51 -27.67
CA GLU A 33 51.08 -39.90 -28.99
C GLU A 33 52.29 -39.88 -29.93
N PRO A 34 52.56 -40.97 -30.67
CA PRO A 34 53.65 -40.98 -31.62
C PRO A 34 53.39 -39.96 -32.73
N PRO A 35 54.42 -39.22 -33.19
CA PRO A 35 54.26 -38.27 -34.27
C PRO A 35 53.81 -38.98 -35.56
N VAL A 36 53.06 -38.25 -36.38
CA VAL A 36 52.56 -38.78 -37.66
C VAL A 36 53.75 -39.18 -38.53
N LYS A 37 53.68 -40.36 -39.16
CA LYS A 37 54.76 -40.86 -40.03
C LYS A 37 55.06 -39.86 -41.14
N TYR A 38 56.34 -39.67 -41.44
CA TYR A 38 56.78 -38.71 -42.47
C TYR A 38 56.16 -38.99 -43.85
N SER A 39 55.90 -40.26 -44.20
CA SER A 39 55.20 -40.64 -45.44
C SER A 39 53.79 -40.04 -45.52
N THR A 40 53.03 -40.08 -44.42
CA THR A 40 51.68 -39.53 -44.35
C THR A 40 51.67 -38.00 -44.39
N LEU A 41 52.73 -37.35 -43.88
CA LEU A 41 52.91 -35.90 -43.98
C LEU A 41 53.28 -35.43 -45.40
N LEU A 42 53.86 -36.31 -46.23
CA LEU A 42 54.12 -36.02 -47.65
C LEU A 42 52.83 -36.08 -48.48
N ASP A 43 51.96 -37.06 -48.20
CA ASP A 43 50.68 -37.22 -48.90
C ASP A 43 49.66 -36.15 -48.49
N ARG A 44 49.71 -35.70 -47.22
CA ARG A 44 48.84 -34.64 -46.66
C ARG A 44 49.67 -33.51 -46.03
N PRO A 45 50.11 -32.52 -46.82
CA PRO A 45 50.95 -31.42 -46.34
C PRO A 45 50.24 -30.48 -45.37
N ASP A 46 48.90 -30.46 -45.37
CA ASP A 46 48.05 -29.73 -44.43
C ASP A 46 48.26 -30.16 -42.97
N LEU A 47 48.55 -31.45 -42.74
CA LEU A 47 48.79 -32.00 -41.40
C LEU A 47 50.11 -31.53 -40.77
N ARG A 48 51.06 -31.05 -41.58
CA ARG A 48 52.36 -30.53 -41.12
C ARG A 48 52.24 -29.20 -40.38
N HIS A 49 51.17 -28.46 -40.62
CA HIS A 49 50.91 -27.16 -40.01
C HIS A 49 50.33 -27.27 -38.59
N VAL A 50 49.96 -28.48 -38.15
CA VAL A 50 49.49 -28.77 -36.79
C VAL A 50 50.68 -29.22 -35.93
N GLY A 51 50.97 -28.48 -34.86
CA GLY A 51 52.13 -28.74 -34.01
C GLY A 51 52.12 -30.15 -33.42
N SER A 52 50.96 -30.61 -32.93
CA SER A 52 50.83 -31.91 -32.26
C SER A 52 51.05 -33.12 -33.16
N ASN A 53 50.92 -32.96 -34.49
CA ASN A 53 51.22 -34.02 -35.45
C ASN A 53 52.73 -34.21 -35.68
N THR A 54 53.51 -33.15 -35.45
CA THR A 54 54.95 -33.09 -35.78
C THR A 54 55.83 -33.29 -34.55
N SER A 55 55.40 -32.77 -33.40
CA SER A 55 56.12 -32.87 -32.12
C SER A 55 55.21 -33.40 -31.01
N PRO A 56 55.68 -34.36 -30.19
CA PRO A 56 54.96 -34.82 -29.00
C PRO A 56 54.86 -33.73 -27.92
N PHE A 57 55.63 -32.64 -27.98
CA PHE A 57 55.56 -31.51 -27.05
C PHE A 57 55.20 -30.22 -27.77
N SER A 58 54.18 -30.27 -28.64
CA SER A 58 53.67 -29.09 -29.35
C SER A 58 53.15 -28.03 -28.39
N ASP A 59 53.22 -26.77 -28.82
CA ASP A 59 52.71 -25.63 -28.07
C ASP A 59 51.17 -25.66 -28.01
N LEU A 60 50.59 -25.58 -26.81
CA LEU A 60 49.15 -25.70 -26.58
C LEU A 60 48.68 -24.61 -25.60
N TYR A 61 47.41 -24.24 -25.70
CA TYR A 61 46.74 -23.41 -24.69
C TYR A 61 45.35 -23.98 -24.35
N VAL A 62 44.82 -23.63 -23.20
CA VAL A 62 43.56 -24.17 -22.68
C VAL A 62 42.56 -23.04 -22.48
N THR A 63 41.31 -23.25 -22.89
CA THR A 63 40.18 -22.37 -22.59
C THR A 63 39.20 -23.06 -21.67
N VAL A 64 38.69 -22.35 -20.66
CA VAL A 64 37.68 -22.83 -19.72
C VAL A 64 36.45 -21.92 -19.77
N GLN A 65 35.27 -22.54 -19.77
CA GLN A 65 33.99 -21.83 -19.77
C GLN A 65 32.95 -22.56 -18.92
N VAL A 66 32.12 -21.81 -18.20
CA VAL A 66 31.00 -22.37 -17.41
C VAL A 66 29.74 -22.48 -18.27
N TRP A 67 29.12 -23.65 -18.26
CA TRP A 67 27.88 -23.97 -18.94
C TRP A 67 26.82 -24.46 -17.95
N ALA A 68 25.55 -24.14 -18.20
CA ALA A 68 24.41 -24.73 -17.48
C ALA A 68 23.19 -24.79 -18.40
N GLY A 69 22.44 -25.90 -18.36
CA GLY A 69 21.24 -26.07 -19.18
C GLY A 69 21.51 -25.93 -20.68
N SER A 70 22.67 -26.40 -21.15
CA SER A 70 23.16 -26.26 -22.53
C SER A 70 23.36 -24.82 -23.02
N LYS A 71 23.48 -23.85 -22.10
CA LYS A 71 23.83 -22.45 -22.39
C LYS A 71 25.12 -22.06 -21.68
N ALA A 72 26.01 -21.36 -22.39
CA ALA A 72 27.18 -20.74 -21.78
C ALA A 72 26.77 -19.61 -20.83
N LEU A 73 27.21 -19.67 -19.57
CA LEU A 73 26.95 -18.64 -18.55
C LEU A 73 28.01 -17.55 -18.52
N THR A 74 29.21 -17.85 -19.01
CA THR A 74 30.39 -16.97 -18.95
C THR A 74 31.08 -16.85 -20.30
N VAL A 75 31.91 -15.82 -20.48
CA VAL A 75 32.87 -15.75 -21.57
C VAL A 75 34.03 -16.74 -21.31
N PRO A 76 34.62 -17.36 -22.35
CA PRO A 76 35.73 -18.30 -22.15
C PRO A 76 36.99 -17.58 -21.66
N VAL A 77 37.63 -18.13 -20.64
CA VAL A 77 38.91 -17.65 -20.09
C VAL A 77 40.03 -18.58 -20.55
N GLN A 78 41.17 -18.04 -20.94
CA GLN A 78 42.27 -18.81 -21.54
C GLN A 78 43.56 -18.74 -20.72
N THR A 79 44.35 -19.82 -20.75
CA THR A 79 45.73 -19.82 -20.24
C THR A 79 46.67 -19.06 -21.16
N ALA A 80 47.84 -18.67 -20.65
CA ALA A 80 48.92 -18.21 -21.50
C ALA A 80 49.34 -19.29 -22.52
N TYR A 81 49.69 -18.85 -23.74
CA TYR A 81 50.26 -19.74 -24.74
C TYR A 81 51.68 -20.14 -24.33
N LYS A 82 51.94 -21.45 -24.22
CA LYS A 82 53.19 -21.98 -23.67
C LYS A 82 53.81 -23.02 -24.58
N SER A 83 55.12 -22.88 -24.82
CA SER A 83 55.91 -23.90 -25.52
C SER A 83 56.48 -24.93 -24.56
N PHE A 84 56.33 -26.21 -24.88
CA PHE A 84 56.75 -27.33 -24.03
C PHE A 84 58.02 -27.97 -24.55
N ARG A 85 59.03 -28.14 -23.68
CA ARG A 85 60.32 -28.77 -24.06
C ARG A 85 60.37 -30.25 -23.74
N SER A 86 59.89 -30.63 -22.55
CA SER A 86 59.99 -32.01 -22.03
C SER A 86 58.72 -32.49 -21.33
N GLU A 87 57.89 -31.58 -20.81
CA GLU A 87 56.65 -31.90 -20.10
C GLU A 87 55.58 -30.83 -20.37
N ARG A 88 54.32 -31.24 -20.51
CA ARG A 88 53.18 -30.34 -20.75
C ARG A 88 52.58 -29.81 -19.45
N LYS A 89 53.27 -28.86 -18.80
CA LYS A 89 52.87 -28.27 -17.51
C LYS A 89 52.53 -26.78 -17.64
N TRP A 90 51.29 -26.39 -17.36
CA TRP A 90 50.84 -24.99 -17.26
C TRP A 90 51.06 -24.44 -15.86
N ASN A 91 50.47 -25.08 -14.84
CA ASN A 91 50.43 -24.65 -13.44
C ASN A 91 49.84 -23.25 -13.23
N GLU A 92 48.81 -22.90 -14.01
CA GLU A 92 48.18 -21.57 -14.04
C GLU A 92 46.78 -21.61 -13.43
N TRP A 93 46.46 -20.64 -12.56
CA TRP A 93 45.10 -20.43 -12.04
C TRP A 93 44.33 -19.51 -12.97
N LEU A 94 43.14 -19.94 -13.37
CA LEU A 94 42.18 -19.16 -14.14
C LEU A 94 41.00 -18.78 -13.26
N GLU A 95 40.66 -17.51 -13.26
CA GLU A 95 39.49 -16.97 -12.56
C GLU A 95 38.37 -16.70 -13.58
N LEU A 96 37.19 -17.28 -13.34
CA LEU A 96 36.03 -17.15 -14.22
C LEU A 96 35.14 -15.99 -13.74
N PRO A 97 34.49 -15.24 -14.65
CA PRO A 97 33.67 -14.08 -14.31
C PRO A 97 32.26 -14.48 -13.80
N ILE A 98 32.22 -15.37 -12.81
CA ILE A 98 31.02 -15.85 -12.13
C ILE A 98 31.39 -16.31 -10.71
N THR A 99 30.52 -16.06 -9.73
CA THR A 99 30.74 -16.49 -8.34
C THR A 99 30.03 -17.80 -8.02
N TYR A 100 30.49 -18.52 -6.99
CA TYR A 100 29.85 -19.77 -6.54
C TYR A 100 28.37 -19.58 -6.16
N LYS A 101 27.99 -18.39 -5.66
CA LYS A 101 26.60 -17.97 -5.37
C LYS A 101 25.66 -18.02 -6.58
N GLN A 102 26.19 -17.80 -7.78
CA GLN A 102 25.40 -17.68 -9.01
C GLN A 102 25.32 -19.00 -9.80
N LEU A 103 26.04 -20.04 -9.36
CA LEU A 103 26.09 -21.32 -10.07
C LEU A 103 24.81 -22.14 -9.84
N PRO A 104 24.11 -22.55 -10.92
CA PRO A 104 23.04 -23.54 -10.81
C PRO A 104 23.61 -24.95 -10.56
N VAL A 105 22.79 -25.85 -10.01
CA VAL A 105 23.20 -27.23 -9.66
C VAL A 105 23.75 -28.04 -10.86
N ASN A 106 23.25 -27.78 -12.07
CA ASN A 106 23.71 -28.44 -13.30
C ASN A 106 24.89 -27.74 -13.97
N ALA A 107 25.60 -26.84 -13.27
CA ALA A 107 26.76 -26.16 -13.81
C ALA A 107 27.90 -27.15 -14.13
N ARG A 108 28.49 -26.97 -15.31
CA ARG A 108 29.60 -27.76 -15.85
C ARG A 108 30.71 -26.84 -16.35
N LEU A 109 31.96 -27.23 -16.11
CA LEU A 109 33.15 -26.62 -16.69
C LEU A 109 33.49 -27.33 -18.00
N ALA A 110 33.34 -26.61 -19.10
CA ALA A 110 33.81 -27.03 -20.41
C ALA A 110 35.26 -26.56 -20.58
N ILE A 111 36.19 -27.51 -20.70
CA ILE A 111 37.64 -27.28 -20.82
C ILE A 111 38.09 -27.78 -22.18
N THR A 112 38.54 -26.87 -23.05
CA THR A 112 39.04 -27.22 -24.39
C THR A 112 40.51 -26.88 -24.51
N ILE A 113 41.30 -27.84 -24.96
CA ILE A 113 42.72 -27.71 -25.25
C ILE A 113 42.86 -27.42 -26.75
N TRP A 114 43.59 -26.36 -27.09
CA TRP A 114 43.77 -25.87 -28.44
C TRP A 114 45.22 -26.02 -28.90
N ASP A 115 45.36 -26.44 -30.15
CA ASP A 115 46.58 -26.41 -30.95
C ASP A 115 46.46 -25.29 -32.00
N LEU A 116 47.57 -24.76 -32.48
CA LEU A 116 47.56 -23.69 -33.49
C LEU A 116 47.97 -24.24 -34.85
N SER A 117 47.24 -23.83 -35.89
CA SER A 117 47.62 -24.08 -37.29
C SER A 117 47.38 -22.84 -38.15
N PRO A 118 48.39 -22.37 -38.90
CA PRO A 118 48.26 -21.23 -39.80
C PRO A 118 47.30 -21.48 -40.96
N THR A 119 46.97 -22.73 -41.30
CA THR A 119 46.17 -23.07 -42.48
C THR A 119 44.68 -23.25 -42.22
N GLY A 120 44.23 -23.34 -40.95
CA GLY A 120 42.81 -23.52 -40.58
C GLY A 120 42.20 -24.84 -41.08
N GLY A 121 41.96 -25.81 -40.20
CA GLY A 121 41.44 -27.14 -40.56
C GLY A 121 39.90 -27.29 -40.47
N LYS A 122 39.37 -28.48 -40.84
CA LYS A 122 37.92 -28.81 -40.89
C LYS A 122 37.14 -28.73 -39.56
N HIS A 123 37.77 -28.37 -38.45
CA HIS A 123 37.13 -28.12 -37.15
C HIS A 123 37.81 -26.94 -36.40
N ALA A 124 38.50 -26.06 -37.13
CA ALA A 124 39.20 -24.92 -36.55
C ALA A 124 38.24 -23.76 -36.28
N LEU A 125 38.44 -23.08 -35.16
CA LEU A 125 37.97 -21.71 -34.93
C LEU A 125 39.14 -20.81 -35.29
N ASP A 126 39.07 -20.16 -36.45
CA ASP A 126 40.17 -19.39 -37.04
C ASP A 126 41.46 -20.22 -37.19
N HIS A 127 42.52 -19.88 -36.45
CA HIS A 127 43.80 -20.58 -36.43
C HIS A 127 43.90 -21.65 -35.34
N SER A 128 42.86 -21.83 -34.52
CA SER A 128 42.85 -22.73 -33.37
C SER A 128 42.12 -24.03 -33.69
N ILE A 129 42.84 -25.14 -33.58
CA ILE A 129 42.33 -26.49 -33.82
C ILE A 129 42.16 -27.19 -32.47
N PRO A 130 41.02 -27.86 -32.21
CA PRO A 130 40.82 -28.54 -30.94
C PRO A 130 41.77 -29.74 -30.85
N PHE A 131 42.71 -29.66 -29.90
CA PHE A 131 43.49 -30.81 -29.49
C PHE A 131 42.56 -31.79 -28.74
N GLY A 132 41.73 -31.30 -27.84
CA GLY A 132 40.69 -32.13 -27.23
C GLY A 132 39.89 -31.41 -26.16
N GLY A 133 38.75 -31.98 -25.81
CA GLY A 133 37.77 -31.37 -24.92
C GLY A 133 37.44 -32.29 -23.74
N THR A 134 37.15 -31.68 -22.61
CA THR A 134 36.67 -32.38 -21.41
C THR A 134 35.68 -31.52 -20.64
N THR A 135 34.62 -32.13 -20.13
CA THR A 135 33.52 -31.47 -19.43
C THR A 135 33.41 -32.02 -18.01
N LEU A 136 33.67 -31.18 -17.01
CA LEU A 136 33.69 -31.53 -15.59
C LEU A 136 32.47 -30.92 -14.87
N PRO A 137 31.61 -31.70 -14.20
CA PRO A 137 30.52 -31.14 -13.40
C PRO A 137 31.05 -30.40 -12.16
N MET A 138 30.47 -29.25 -11.83
CA MET A 138 30.87 -28.45 -10.67
C MET A 138 30.43 -29.05 -9.33
N PHE A 139 29.30 -29.74 -9.34
CA PHE A 139 28.73 -30.41 -8.18
C PHE A 139 28.85 -31.94 -8.35
N ASP A 140 29.09 -32.65 -7.26
CA ASP A 140 29.09 -34.12 -7.23
C ASP A 140 27.68 -34.69 -7.03
N ALA A 141 27.59 -36.02 -6.85
CA ALA A 141 26.31 -36.72 -6.66
C ALA A 141 25.60 -36.34 -5.35
N ASP A 142 26.33 -35.79 -4.37
CA ASP A 142 25.82 -35.33 -3.08
C ASP A 142 25.57 -33.81 -3.07
N ASN A 143 25.56 -33.17 -4.25
CA ASN A 143 25.41 -31.72 -4.45
C ASN A 143 26.49 -30.88 -3.75
N GLN A 144 27.67 -31.45 -3.49
CA GLN A 144 28.81 -30.73 -2.96
C GLN A 144 29.66 -30.19 -4.11
N VAL A 145 30.20 -28.98 -3.93
CA VAL A 145 31.15 -28.39 -4.88
C VAL A 145 32.40 -29.27 -4.94
N GLN A 146 32.79 -29.69 -6.14
CA GLN A 146 34.00 -30.46 -6.33
C GLN A 146 35.23 -29.64 -5.91
N LYS A 147 36.14 -30.27 -5.17
CA LYS A 147 37.34 -29.64 -4.59
C LYS A 147 38.60 -30.45 -4.88
N GLY A 148 39.75 -29.79 -4.83
CA GLY A 148 41.07 -30.41 -4.95
C GLY A 148 41.37 -30.93 -6.36
N ARG A 149 42.32 -31.86 -6.46
CA ARG A 149 42.82 -32.38 -7.73
C ARG A 149 41.84 -33.34 -8.39
N GLN A 150 41.65 -33.17 -9.69
CA GLN A 150 40.78 -33.97 -10.55
C GLN A 150 41.56 -34.39 -11.81
N LYS A 151 41.44 -35.66 -12.18
CA LYS A 151 41.98 -36.19 -13.44
C LYS A 151 40.85 -36.29 -14.46
N CYS A 152 40.94 -35.50 -15.51
CA CYS A 152 39.91 -35.37 -16.53
C CYS A 152 40.35 -36.09 -17.82
N LEU A 153 39.52 -37.01 -18.32
CA LEU A 153 39.75 -37.63 -19.63
C LEU A 153 39.56 -36.61 -20.75
N VAL A 154 40.54 -36.50 -21.64
CA VAL A 154 40.49 -35.60 -22.80
C VAL A 154 40.03 -36.38 -24.03
N HIS A 155 38.92 -35.93 -24.62
CA HIS A 155 38.39 -36.49 -25.86
C HIS A 155 39.07 -35.82 -27.06
N ARG A 156 39.87 -36.59 -27.79
CA ARG A 156 40.71 -36.08 -28.89
C ARG A 156 39.89 -35.50 -30.03
N HIS A 157 40.39 -34.42 -30.62
CA HIS A 157 39.84 -33.75 -31.80
C HIS A 157 38.39 -33.25 -31.66
N ARG A 158 37.90 -33.08 -30.43
CA ARG A 158 36.58 -32.55 -30.12
C ARG A 158 36.71 -31.35 -29.18
N HIS A 159 35.85 -30.34 -29.33
CA HIS A 159 35.72 -29.27 -28.35
C HIS A 159 34.88 -29.76 -27.16
N ALA A 160 35.06 -29.16 -25.98
CA ALA A 160 34.17 -29.43 -24.86
C ALA A 160 32.79 -28.83 -25.14
N ASP A 161 31.75 -29.63 -24.97
CA ASP A 161 30.38 -29.30 -25.37
C ASP A 161 29.56 -28.68 -24.23
N GLY A 162 29.92 -28.93 -22.96
CA GLY A 162 29.26 -28.31 -21.80
C GLY A 162 27.78 -28.67 -21.60
N THR A 163 27.25 -29.61 -22.39
CA THR A 163 25.83 -30.01 -22.36
C THR A 163 25.54 -31.01 -21.24
N ASP A 164 24.26 -31.15 -20.87
CA ASP A 164 23.85 -32.09 -19.81
C ASP A 164 24.11 -33.56 -20.18
N ASN A 165 23.98 -33.90 -21.48
CA ASN A 165 24.34 -35.19 -22.07
C ASN A 165 25.68 -35.08 -22.81
N SER A 166 26.71 -34.62 -22.09
CA SER A 166 28.02 -34.32 -22.68
C SER A 166 28.61 -35.52 -23.44
N GLN A 167 29.04 -35.27 -24.68
CA GLN A 167 29.83 -36.22 -25.48
C GLN A 167 31.32 -36.22 -25.09
N THR A 168 31.72 -35.31 -24.19
CA THR A 168 33.10 -35.15 -23.69
C THR A 168 33.20 -35.24 -22.17
N PRO A 169 32.64 -36.28 -21.49
CA PRO A 169 32.64 -36.34 -20.03
C PRO A 169 34.05 -36.51 -19.48
N ALA A 170 34.38 -35.75 -18.43
CA ALA A 170 35.68 -35.81 -17.75
C ALA A 170 35.88 -37.06 -16.88
N LEU A 171 34.79 -37.58 -16.30
CA LEU A 171 34.77 -38.75 -15.42
C LEU A 171 34.22 -39.97 -16.18
N LEU A 172 35.02 -41.04 -16.27
CA LEU A 172 34.56 -42.30 -16.87
C LEU A 172 33.60 -43.01 -15.91
N VAL A 173 32.30 -42.97 -16.21
CA VAL A 173 31.32 -43.84 -15.53
C VAL A 173 31.57 -45.27 -16.03
N PRO A 174 31.82 -46.26 -15.16
CA PRO A 174 31.90 -47.65 -15.59
C PRO A 174 30.55 -48.04 -16.17
N ARG A 175 30.50 -48.22 -17.49
CA ARG A 175 29.31 -48.62 -18.22
C ARG A 175 28.91 -50.01 -17.74
N LYS A 176 27.97 -50.12 -16.79
CA LYS A 176 27.31 -51.38 -16.47
C LYS A 176 26.48 -51.77 -17.69
N THR A 177 27.03 -52.60 -18.57
CA THR A 177 26.27 -53.24 -19.64
C THR A 177 25.23 -54.15 -18.99
N PRO A 178 23.92 -53.93 -19.19
CA PRO A 178 22.92 -54.87 -18.71
C PRO A 178 22.98 -56.10 -19.64
N GLY A 179 23.43 -57.26 -19.12
CA GLY A 179 23.27 -58.53 -19.83
C GLY A 179 24.48 -59.46 -19.99
N SER A 180 25.56 -59.34 -19.22
CA SER A 180 26.60 -60.39 -19.19
C SER A 180 26.38 -61.34 -18.01
N ARG A 181 25.99 -62.58 -18.32
CA ARG A 181 25.85 -63.69 -17.37
C ARG A 181 27.20 -64.00 -16.71
N ALA A 182 27.12 -64.39 -15.44
CA ALA A 182 28.21 -64.92 -14.63
C ALA A 182 29.11 -65.91 -15.38
N GLY A 183 30.43 -65.69 -15.32
CA GLY A 183 31.43 -66.68 -15.70
C GLY A 183 32.65 -66.09 -16.40
N LYS A 184 33.77 -66.02 -15.65
CA LYS A 184 35.12 -65.56 -16.01
C LYS A 184 35.38 -64.07 -15.83
N VAL A 185 35.85 -63.74 -14.62
CA VAL A 185 36.67 -62.57 -14.32
C VAL A 185 37.91 -62.63 -15.24
N PRO A 186 38.11 -61.70 -16.19
CA PRO A 186 39.42 -61.50 -16.78
C PRO A 186 40.30 -60.97 -15.64
N CYS A 187 41.46 -61.58 -15.42
CA CYS A 187 42.42 -61.19 -14.37
C CYS A 187 42.67 -59.68 -14.38
N LEU A 188 42.01 -58.96 -13.45
CA LEU A 188 42.27 -57.55 -13.19
C LEU A 188 43.64 -57.46 -12.54
N ASP A 189 44.46 -56.59 -13.10
CA ASP A 189 45.83 -56.32 -12.69
C ASP A 189 45.79 -55.78 -11.24
N LYS A 190 46.19 -56.59 -10.25
CA LYS A 190 46.17 -56.20 -8.83
C LYS A 190 46.89 -54.87 -8.58
N ASP A 191 47.87 -54.57 -9.43
CA ASP A 191 48.64 -53.33 -9.39
C ASP A 191 47.81 -52.09 -9.78
N ALA A 192 46.82 -52.22 -10.66
CA ALA A 192 45.93 -51.13 -11.05
C ALA A 192 44.87 -50.82 -9.98
N GLU A 193 44.32 -51.86 -9.33
CA GLU A 193 43.39 -51.70 -8.21
C GLU A 193 44.08 -51.11 -6.98
N GLU A 194 45.30 -51.55 -6.67
CA GLU A 194 46.11 -50.97 -5.59
C GLU A 194 46.49 -49.51 -5.89
N LEU A 195 46.73 -49.15 -7.16
CA LEU A 195 46.97 -47.75 -7.54
C LEU A 195 45.72 -46.87 -7.38
N ASP A 196 44.55 -47.32 -7.81
CA ASP A 196 43.28 -46.58 -7.61
C ASP A 196 42.97 -46.40 -6.12
N ARG A 197 43.22 -47.44 -5.31
CA ARG A 197 43.11 -47.37 -3.85
C ARG A 197 44.09 -46.36 -3.25
N MET A 198 45.35 -46.38 -3.68
CA MET A 198 46.37 -45.44 -3.21
C MET A 198 46.08 -44.01 -3.63
N GLU A 199 45.54 -43.79 -4.82
CA GLU A 199 45.13 -42.48 -5.31
C GLU A 199 43.96 -41.90 -4.49
N LYS A 200 42.98 -42.74 -4.14
CA LYS A 200 41.91 -42.36 -3.19
C LYS A 200 42.47 -41.98 -1.82
N LEU A 201 43.45 -42.74 -1.30
CA LEU A 201 44.11 -42.43 -0.03
C LEU A 201 44.96 -41.16 -0.10
N PHE A 202 45.61 -40.90 -1.23
CA PHE A 202 46.36 -39.68 -1.48
C PHE A 202 45.43 -38.47 -1.51
N LYS A 203 44.26 -38.59 -2.17
CA LYS A 203 43.21 -37.57 -2.14
C LYS A 203 42.76 -37.29 -0.71
N LYS A 204 42.57 -38.32 0.12
CA LYS A 204 42.24 -38.17 1.55
C LYS A 204 43.34 -37.48 2.36
N HIS A 205 44.61 -37.80 2.08
CA HIS A 205 45.76 -37.12 2.70
C HIS A 205 45.84 -35.64 2.30
N GLU A 206 45.70 -35.32 1.01
CA GLU A 206 45.64 -33.94 0.52
C GLU A 206 44.43 -33.18 1.09
N MET A 207 43.29 -33.84 1.28
CA MET A 207 42.09 -33.30 1.94
C MET A 207 42.26 -33.12 3.45
N GLY A 208 43.40 -33.51 4.04
CA GLY A 208 43.65 -33.39 5.48
C GLY A 208 42.85 -34.36 6.36
N GLU A 209 42.22 -35.38 5.76
CA GLU A 209 41.53 -36.45 6.50
C GLU A 209 42.52 -37.45 7.12
N ILE A 210 43.76 -37.48 6.61
CA ILE A 210 44.87 -38.26 7.16
C ILE A 210 45.86 -37.27 7.78
N GLN A 211 46.28 -37.53 9.02
CA GLN A 211 47.23 -36.69 9.73
C GLN A 211 48.58 -36.65 9.00
N ARG A 212 49.07 -35.44 8.73
CA ARG A 212 50.33 -35.21 8.03
C ARG A 212 51.53 -35.53 8.93
N VAL A 213 52.43 -36.38 8.44
CA VAL A 213 53.68 -36.76 9.11
C VAL A 213 54.81 -36.61 8.10
N ASP A 214 55.46 -35.45 8.07
CA ASP A 214 56.30 -35.01 6.95
C ASP A 214 57.37 -36.01 6.49
N TRP A 215 58.04 -36.71 7.42
CA TRP A 215 59.07 -37.68 7.06
C TRP A 215 58.49 -38.98 6.48
N LEU A 216 57.35 -39.44 6.99
CA LEU A 216 56.66 -40.65 6.52
C LEU A 216 56.00 -40.37 5.17
N ASP A 217 55.37 -39.20 5.04
CA ASP A 217 54.74 -38.74 3.81
C ASP A 217 55.75 -38.62 2.68
N GLN A 218 56.93 -38.03 2.91
CA GLN A 218 58.00 -37.98 1.90
C GLN A 218 58.45 -39.38 1.43
N MET A 219 58.49 -40.36 2.34
CA MET A 219 58.88 -41.73 2.02
C MET A 219 57.77 -42.46 1.25
N VAL A 220 56.50 -42.26 1.64
CA VAL A 220 55.32 -42.81 0.96
C VAL A 220 55.19 -42.19 -0.43
N PHE A 221 55.35 -40.87 -0.59
CA PHE A 221 55.29 -40.15 -1.87
C PHE A 221 56.37 -40.62 -2.84
N ARG A 222 57.62 -40.76 -2.37
CA ARG A 222 58.71 -41.36 -3.18
C ARG A 222 58.42 -42.80 -3.56
N SER A 223 57.87 -43.60 -2.66
CA SER A 223 57.50 -44.99 -2.94
C SER A 223 56.35 -45.07 -3.96
N PHE A 224 55.41 -44.13 -3.90
CA PHE A 224 54.27 -44.01 -4.79
C PHE A 224 54.71 -43.58 -6.20
N GLU A 225 55.52 -42.54 -6.34
CA GLU A 225 56.11 -42.15 -7.64
C GLU A 225 56.85 -43.33 -8.28
N LYS A 226 57.66 -44.05 -7.50
CA LYS A 226 58.41 -45.21 -7.98
C LYS A 226 57.49 -46.35 -8.43
N ARG A 227 56.40 -46.62 -7.71
CA ARG A 227 55.41 -47.66 -8.05
C ARG A 227 54.53 -47.26 -9.24
N GLY A 228 54.13 -45.99 -9.34
CA GLY A 228 53.41 -45.43 -10.49
C GLY A 228 54.21 -45.51 -11.78
N LEU A 229 55.52 -45.20 -11.74
CA LEU A 229 56.43 -45.39 -12.88
C LEU A 229 56.57 -46.88 -13.28
N GLN A 230 56.49 -47.79 -12.31
CA GLN A 230 56.63 -49.22 -12.53
C GLN A 230 55.35 -49.84 -13.12
N ALA A 231 54.18 -49.41 -12.64
CA ALA A 231 52.87 -49.77 -13.17
C ALA A 231 52.61 -49.22 -14.58
N ALA A 232 52.97 -47.96 -14.85
CA ALA A 232 52.87 -47.40 -16.20
C ALA A 232 53.69 -48.20 -17.23
N LYS A 233 54.88 -48.70 -16.82
CA LYS A 233 55.72 -49.57 -17.65
C LYS A 233 55.15 -50.98 -17.84
N SER A 234 54.49 -51.57 -16.83
CA SER A 234 53.87 -52.90 -16.94
C SER A 234 52.57 -52.88 -17.73
N SER A 235 51.69 -51.90 -17.51
CA SER A 235 50.44 -51.74 -18.27
C SER A 235 50.71 -51.49 -19.77
N MET A 236 51.73 -50.71 -20.13
CA MET A 236 52.15 -50.53 -21.53
C MET A 236 52.63 -51.84 -22.19
N LYS A 237 53.41 -52.66 -21.47
CA LYS A 237 53.85 -53.98 -21.97
C LYS A 237 52.70 -54.98 -22.11
N MET A 238 51.69 -54.91 -21.23
CA MET A 238 50.54 -55.81 -21.26
C MET A 238 49.56 -55.45 -22.39
N LEU A 239 49.32 -54.16 -22.63
CA LEU A 239 48.51 -53.68 -23.76
C LEU A 239 49.14 -54.06 -25.12
N GLN A 240 50.46 -53.99 -25.24
CA GLN A 240 51.18 -54.45 -26.43
C GLN A 240 51.04 -55.98 -26.65
N ARG A 241 50.94 -56.76 -25.56
CA ARG A 241 50.77 -58.22 -25.61
C ARG A 241 49.34 -58.66 -25.91
N GLN A 242 48.33 -57.99 -25.36
CA GLN A 242 46.92 -58.33 -25.60
C GLN A 242 46.46 -57.98 -27.02
N ARG A 243 47.02 -56.94 -27.65
CA ARG A 243 46.65 -56.53 -29.02
C ARG A 243 47.30 -57.36 -30.14
N ALA A 244 48.35 -58.12 -29.85
CA ALA A 244 48.91 -59.10 -30.79
C ALA A 244 48.04 -60.37 -30.94
N VAL A 245 47.02 -60.56 -30.09
CA VAL A 245 46.23 -61.80 -29.99
C VAL A 245 44.80 -61.65 -30.54
N ASN A 246 44.28 -60.43 -30.75
CA ASN A 246 42.88 -60.17 -31.12
C ASN A 246 42.66 -59.65 -32.56
N GLY A 247 43.61 -59.86 -33.48
CA GLY A 247 43.42 -59.51 -34.89
C GLY A 247 42.77 -60.65 -35.67
N ASP A 248 41.43 -60.73 -35.71
CA ASP A 248 40.66 -61.30 -36.83
C ASP A 248 39.13 -61.12 -36.66
N GLY A 249 38.49 -60.57 -37.70
CA GLY A 249 37.07 -60.76 -38.05
C GLY A 249 35.98 -59.89 -37.39
N VAL A 250 35.30 -59.06 -38.20
CA VAL A 250 33.83 -59.11 -38.53
C VAL A 250 33.36 -57.74 -39.09
N GLU A 251 32.79 -57.79 -40.29
CA GLU A 251 32.11 -56.72 -41.04
C GLU A 251 30.65 -56.50 -40.56
N ALA A 252 30.16 -55.24 -40.61
CA ALA A 252 28.75 -54.88 -40.76
C ALA A 252 28.58 -53.42 -41.24
N ASP A 253 27.55 -53.22 -42.07
CA ASP A 253 27.30 -52.18 -43.09
C ASP A 253 26.91 -50.74 -42.68
N ASP A 254 27.11 -49.88 -43.70
CA ASP A 254 26.40 -48.67 -44.18
C ASP A 254 26.69 -47.25 -43.67
N ASP A 255 27.50 -46.56 -44.52
CA ASP A 255 27.20 -45.33 -45.28
C ASP A 255 26.69 -44.07 -44.55
N ASP A 256 27.59 -43.11 -44.30
CA ASP A 256 27.82 -42.00 -45.24
C ASP A 256 29.01 -41.10 -44.79
N ALA A 257 29.74 -40.57 -45.76
CA ALA A 257 30.86 -39.61 -45.69
C ALA A 257 32.28 -40.12 -45.31
N GLN A 258 32.95 -40.59 -46.37
CA GLN A 258 34.39 -40.80 -46.56
C GLN A 258 35.32 -39.78 -45.86
N ALA A 259 36.12 -40.28 -44.91
CA ALA A 259 37.44 -39.77 -44.60
C ALA A 259 38.37 -40.96 -44.37
N GLU A 260 39.31 -41.15 -45.29
CA GLU A 260 40.26 -42.27 -45.32
C GLU A 260 41.00 -42.46 -43.99
N ASP A 261 40.86 -43.66 -43.43
CA ASP A 261 41.63 -44.21 -42.32
C ASP A 261 43.07 -44.51 -42.79
N HIS A 262 43.95 -43.52 -42.65
CA HIS A 262 45.39 -43.72 -42.85
C HIS A 262 46.08 -43.96 -41.50
N GLY A 263 46.21 -45.24 -41.14
CA GLY A 263 47.36 -45.75 -40.39
C GLY A 263 47.56 -45.25 -38.95
N ARG A 264 46.50 -45.06 -38.16
CA ARG A 264 46.63 -44.82 -36.71
C ARG A 264 46.48 -46.12 -35.91
N SER A 265 47.60 -46.66 -35.45
CA SER A 265 47.63 -47.74 -34.46
C SER A 265 47.24 -47.21 -33.08
N SER A 266 46.06 -47.61 -32.56
CA SER A 266 45.55 -47.36 -31.19
C SER A 266 45.09 -45.92 -30.87
N PRO A 267 43.93 -45.73 -30.18
CA PRO A 267 43.55 -44.41 -29.68
C PRO A 267 44.44 -44.01 -28.49
N SER A 268 45.19 -42.92 -28.63
CA SER A 268 45.99 -42.32 -27.56
C SER A 268 45.09 -41.63 -26.54
N ALA A 269 45.08 -42.10 -25.29
CA ALA A 269 44.31 -41.49 -24.21
C ALA A 269 45.14 -40.40 -23.52
N PHE A 270 44.58 -39.21 -23.37
CA PHE A 270 45.19 -38.08 -22.66
C PHE A 270 44.40 -37.77 -21.39
N LEU A 271 45.12 -37.47 -20.31
CA LEU A 271 44.56 -37.09 -19.02
C LEU A 271 45.00 -35.68 -18.67
N LEU A 272 44.05 -34.78 -18.48
CA LEU A 272 44.29 -33.42 -18.01
C LEU A 272 44.11 -33.40 -16.50
N ASN A 273 45.16 -33.05 -15.76
CA ASN A 273 45.05 -32.86 -14.33
C ASN A 273 44.72 -31.38 -14.03
N VAL A 274 43.62 -31.17 -13.32
CA VAL A 274 43.15 -29.85 -12.89
C VAL A 274 43.00 -29.81 -11.38
N GLU A 275 43.10 -28.64 -10.77
CA GLU A 275 42.93 -28.44 -9.33
C GLU A 275 41.87 -27.37 -9.09
N LEU A 276 40.84 -27.72 -8.32
CA LEU A 276 39.79 -26.81 -7.88
C LEU A 276 40.10 -26.27 -6.48
N PRO A 277 39.66 -25.05 -6.15
CA PRO A 277 39.85 -24.43 -4.84
C PRO A 277 39.39 -25.34 -3.70
N ARG A 278 40.12 -25.27 -2.60
CA ARG A 278 39.78 -25.98 -1.37
C ARG A 278 39.06 -25.02 -0.43
N PHE A 279 37.92 -25.45 0.07
CA PHE A 279 37.21 -24.80 1.18
C PHE A 279 37.44 -25.59 2.47
N ASP A 280 37.57 -24.89 3.59
CA ASP A 280 37.77 -25.50 4.91
C ASP A 280 36.55 -26.30 5.39
N PHE A 281 35.37 -25.97 4.85
CA PHE A 281 34.10 -26.67 5.07
C PHE A 281 33.52 -27.14 3.72
N PRO A 282 32.71 -28.21 3.70
CA PRO A 282 31.95 -28.60 2.50
C PRO A 282 30.98 -27.50 2.09
N VAL A 283 31.01 -27.12 0.80
CA VAL A 283 30.06 -26.19 0.20
C VAL A 283 28.99 -26.99 -0.53
N VAL A 284 27.75 -26.88 -0.07
CA VAL A 284 26.59 -27.61 -0.60
C VAL A 284 25.75 -26.64 -1.42
N PHE A 285 25.19 -27.08 -2.54
CA PHE A 285 24.27 -26.27 -3.32
C PHE A 285 23.05 -25.84 -2.48
N ALA A 286 22.73 -24.55 -2.49
CA ALA A 286 21.55 -23.98 -1.85
C ALA A 286 20.74 -23.16 -2.85
N ASP A 287 19.45 -23.50 -3.03
CA ASP A 287 18.58 -22.88 -4.05
C ASP A 287 17.91 -21.60 -3.56
N HIS A 288 17.72 -20.63 -4.48
CA HIS A 288 16.95 -19.38 -4.40
C HIS A 288 15.73 -19.44 -3.46
N GLU A 289 15.75 -18.99 -2.19
CA GLU A 289 14.53 -19.05 -1.37
C GLU A 289 13.86 -17.69 -1.54
N TYR A 290 12.72 -17.68 -2.23
CA TYR A 290 11.93 -16.48 -2.42
C TYR A 290 11.06 -16.28 -1.20
N ASP A 291 11.10 -15.09 -0.61
CA ASP A 291 10.17 -14.74 0.46
C ASP A 291 8.72 -14.92 -0.04
N PRO A 292 7.82 -15.50 0.78
CA PRO A 292 6.41 -15.56 0.41
C PRO A 292 5.91 -14.13 0.19
N PRO A 293 5.26 -13.82 -0.95
CA PRO A 293 4.71 -12.49 -1.17
C PRO A 293 3.72 -12.18 -0.04
N PRO A 294 3.67 -10.93 0.45
CA PRO A 294 2.72 -10.55 1.49
C PRO A 294 1.32 -10.87 0.99
N ILE A 295 0.63 -11.80 1.68
CA ILE A 295 -0.77 -12.10 1.42
C ILE A 295 -1.54 -10.84 1.80
N SER A 296 -1.86 -10.02 0.80
CA SER A 296 -2.79 -8.92 1.01
C SER A 296 -4.14 -9.52 1.38
N SER A 297 -4.69 -9.04 2.50
CA SER A 297 -6.03 -9.33 2.96
C SER A 297 -7.06 -8.74 1.98
N LEU A 298 -7.28 -9.38 0.84
CA LEU A 298 -8.41 -9.06 -0.02
C LEU A 298 -9.65 -9.84 0.45
N GLN A 299 -10.67 -9.08 0.86
CA GLN A 299 -12.05 -9.54 0.85
C GLN A 299 -12.43 -9.89 -0.61
N PRO A 300 -13.01 -11.06 -0.87
CA PRO A 300 -13.50 -11.39 -2.20
C PRO A 300 -14.71 -10.51 -2.56
N LEU A 301 -14.58 -9.74 -3.65
CA LEU A 301 -15.68 -9.07 -4.35
C LEU A 301 -16.51 -10.11 -5.12
N SER A 302 -17.24 -10.97 -4.39
CA SER A 302 -18.37 -11.74 -4.91
C SER A 302 -19.12 -12.45 -3.79
N ALA A 303 -20.38 -12.07 -3.59
CA ALA A 303 -21.27 -12.64 -2.58
C ALA A 303 -21.79 -14.06 -2.90
N SER A 304 -21.07 -14.87 -3.68
CA SER A 304 -21.57 -16.17 -4.16
C SER A 304 -20.65 -17.37 -3.96
N GLN A 305 -19.54 -17.26 -3.23
CA GLN A 305 -18.73 -18.43 -2.87
C GLN A 305 -18.55 -18.53 -1.35
N GLY A 306 -19.25 -19.51 -0.77
CA GLY A 306 -19.22 -19.80 0.65
C GLY A 306 -17.85 -20.26 1.14
N SER A 307 -17.48 -19.73 2.31
CA SER A 307 -16.63 -20.34 3.35
C SER A 307 -15.71 -21.48 2.90
N ILE A 308 -14.54 -21.15 2.37
CA ILE A 308 -13.37 -22.02 2.48
C ILE A 308 -12.56 -21.52 3.68
N SER A 309 -12.64 -22.30 4.76
CA SER A 309 -11.91 -22.10 6.01
C SER A 309 -10.43 -21.86 5.74
N GLN A 310 -9.91 -20.74 6.26
CA GLN A 310 -8.48 -20.41 6.28
C GLN A 310 -7.71 -21.52 7.01
N ARG A 311 -7.09 -22.43 6.25
CA ARG A 311 -5.99 -23.25 6.76
C ARG A 311 -4.70 -22.56 6.30
N GLN A 312 -3.85 -22.18 7.26
CA GLN A 312 -2.46 -21.84 6.96
C GLN A 312 -1.86 -22.98 6.13
N PRO A 313 -1.34 -22.72 4.91
CA PRO A 313 -0.77 -23.79 4.11
C PRO A 313 0.58 -24.22 4.70
N GLN A 314 0.69 -25.49 5.07
CA GLN A 314 1.96 -26.12 5.40
C GLN A 314 2.85 -26.17 4.16
N VAL A 315 4.02 -25.53 4.26
CA VAL A 315 5.09 -25.56 3.25
C VAL A 315 5.59 -26.99 3.11
N HIS A 316 5.47 -27.58 1.92
CA HIS A 316 6.13 -28.84 1.60
C HIS A 316 7.38 -28.55 0.77
N PHE A 317 8.48 -29.20 1.12
CA PHE A 317 9.78 -29.05 0.48
C PHE A 317 9.72 -29.30 -1.04
N GLY A 318 10.50 -28.51 -1.77
CA GLY A 318 10.73 -28.66 -3.21
C GLY A 318 11.38 -30.00 -3.61
N PRO A 319 11.54 -30.26 -4.91
CA PRO A 319 11.81 -31.59 -5.41
C PRO A 319 13.20 -32.11 -4.99
N GLY A 320 13.23 -33.07 -4.07
CA GLY A 320 14.44 -33.81 -3.69
C GLY A 320 14.52 -34.23 -2.22
N ILE A 321 13.69 -33.67 -1.35
CA ILE A 321 13.68 -34.02 0.07
C ILE A 321 12.43 -34.86 0.35
N ASN A 322 12.58 -36.18 0.28
CA ASN A 322 11.97 -37.10 1.24
C ASN A 322 12.92 -38.27 1.43
N GLY A 323 13.05 -38.65 2.70
CA GLY A 323 14.08 -39.55 3.20
C GLY A 323 14.10 -40.93 2.54
N LEU A 324 15.27 -41.53 2.70
CA LEU A 324 15.57 -42.96 2.61
C LEU A 324 14.33 -43.86 2.73
N GLY A 325 14.01 -44.57 1.65
CA GLY A 325 13.12 -45.73 1.69
C GLY A 325 12.03 -45.69 0.63
N GLU A 326 12.35 -46.22 -0.55
CA GLU A 326 11.57 -47.23 -1.28
C GLU A 326 11.86 -47.14 -2.78
N SER A 327 12.40 -48.24 -3.28
CA SER A 327 12.51 -48.57 -4.70
C SER A 327 11.14 -48.58 -5.37
N SER A 328 10.88 -47.68 -6.32
CA SER A 328 9.91 -47.97 -7.38
C SER A 328 10.30 -47.29 -8.69
N ASP A 329 10.44 -48.13 -9.72
CA ASP A 329 10.43 -47.78 -11.13
C ASP A 329 9.10 -47.07 -11.46
N GLY A 330 9.17 -45.89 -12.07
CA GLY A 330 7.97 -45.22 -12.58
C GLY A 330 8.22 -43.77 -12.98
N PHE A 331 8.25 -43.51 -14.29
CA PHE A 331 8.15 -42.17 -14.86
C PHE A 331 6.81 -41.51 -14.45
N GLY A 332 6.81 -40.82 -13.31
CA GLY A 332 5.73 -39.93 -12.88
C GLY A 332 6.20 -38.48 -12.96
N THR A 333 5.75 -37.73 -13.95
CA THR A 333 5.93 -36.28 -14.06
C THR A 333 5.42 -35.60 -12.79
N ARG A 334 6.35 -35.16 -11.94
CA ARG A 334 6.09 -34.46 -10.68
C ARG A 334 5.51 -33.08 -11.01
N LEU A 335 4.21 -32.89 -10.82
CA LEU A 335 3.53 -31.61 -11.02
C LEU A 335 4.12 -30.55 -10.08
N ILE A 336 4.81 -29.57 -10.65
CA ILE A 336 5.35 -28.39 -9.97
C ILE A 336 4.21 -27.39 -9.80
N LYS A 337 3.88 -27.02 -8.56
CA LYS A 337 3.04 -25.84 -8.30
C LYS A 337 3.95 -24.64 -8.16
N VAL A 338 4.04 -23.86 -9.24
CA VAL A 338 4.69 -22.55 -9.22
C VAL A 338 3.73 -21.56 -8.59
N TYR A 339 4.17 -20.85 -7.56
CA TYR A 339 3.41 -19.72 -7.03
C TYR A 339 3.50 -18.59 -8.04
N ASP A 340 2.37 -18.08 -8.50
CA ASP A 340 2.35 -16.96 -9.42
C ASP A 340 2.72 -15.69 -8.64
N PRO A 341 3.87 -15.04 -8.94
CA PRO A 341 4.29 -13.81 -8.26
C PRO A 341 3.32 -12.64 -8.47
N GLU A 342 2.35 -12.78 -9.39
CA GLU A 342 1.33 -11.77 -9.70
C GLU A 342 0.06 -11.90 -8.83
N VAL A 343 -0.13 -13.02 -8.10
CA VAL A 343 -1.33 -13.29 -7.26
C VAL A 343 -1.48 -12.35 -6.05
N GLY A 344 -0.51 -11.47 -5.81
CA GLY A 344 -0.56 -10.44 -4.77
C GLY A 344 -0.47 -8.99 -5.28
N GLN A 345 -0.41 -8.75 -6.60
CA GLN A 345 -0.41 -7.38 -7.12
C GLN A 345 -1.81 -6.76 -7.04
N ARG A 346 -1.90 -5.48 -6.65
CA ARG A 346 -3.18 -4.75 -6.54
C ARG A 346 -3.94 -4.69 -7.86
N ASP A 347 -3.22 -4.69 -8.99
CA ASP A 347 -3.78 -4.54 -10.33
C ASP A 347 -3.63 -5.84 -11.14
N ASN A 348 -4.62 -6.12 -11.98
CA ASN A 348 -4.55 -7.23 -12.93
C ASN A 348 -3.37 -7.01 -13.90
N PRO A 349 -2.37 -7.90 -13.96
CA PRO A 349 -1.16 -7.72 -14.78
C PRO A 349 -1.48 -7.66 -16.28
N ALA A 350 -2.52 -8.37 -16.75
CA ALA A 350 -2.99 -8.28 -18.12
C ALA A 350 -3.56 -6.89 -18.44
N GLU A 351 -4.31 -6.31 -17.51
CA GLU A 351 -4.85 -4.95 -17.64
C GLU A 351 -3.74 -3.90 -17.54
N ALA A 352 -2.78 -4.06 -16.62
CA ALA A 352 -1.64 -3.16 -16.50
C ALA A 352 -0.78 -3.17 -17.78
N LYS A 353 -0.56 -4.36 -18.37
CA LYS A 353 0.11 -4.50 -19.66
C LYS A 353 -0.72 -3.91 -20.80
N HIS A 354 -2.03 -4.15 -20.84
CA HIS A 354 -2.93 -3.57 -21.83
C HIS A 354 -2.90 -2.03 -21.78
N ARG A 355 -3.06 -1.45 -20.58
CA ARG A 355 -3.01 -0.01 -20.33
C ARG A 355 -1.68 0.60 -20.80
N ARG A 356 -0.55 -0.01 -20.43
CA ARG A 356 0.78 0.42 -20.90
C ARG A 356 0.89 0.36 -22.42
N LEU A 357 0.41 -0.70 -23.07
CA LEU A 357 0.43 -0.83 -24.53
C LEU A 357 -0.47 0.19 -25.22
N PHE A 358 -1.71 0.33 -24.75
CA PHE A 358 -2.68 1.29 -25.25
C PHE A 358 -2.14 2.72 -25.16
N ARG A 359 -1.62 3.11 -23.99
CA ARG A 359 -1.09 4.46 -23.74
C ARG A 359 0.27 4.70 -24.41
N SER A 360 1.11 3.67 -24.56
CA SER A 360 2.40 3.79 -25.29
C SER A 360 2.24 3.94 -26.80
N SER A 361 1.19 3.36 -27.40
CA SER A 361 0.86 3.55 -28.83
C SER A 361 0.55 5.03 -29.16
N HIS A 362 0.03 5.78 -28.18
CA HIS A 362 -0.32 7.20 -28.32
C HIS A 362 0.86 8.16 -28.02
N ARG A 363 2.11 7.69 -28.00
CA ARG A 363 3.32 8.54 -27.84
C ARG A 363 3.59 9.53 -29.00
N HIS A 364 2.78 9.54 -30.05
CA HIS A 364 2.90 10.49 -31.17
C HIS A 364 2.25 11.85 -30.82
N GLY A 365 2.89 12.60 -29.92
CA GLY A 365 2.37 13.81 -29.24
C GLY A 365 1.99 15.03 -30.11
N ILE A 366 1.99 14.92 -31.44
CA ILE A 366 1.51 15.98 -32.34
C ILE A 366 0.08 15.72 -32.82
N LEU A 367 -0.30 14.46 -33.09
CA LEU A 367 -1.64 14.10 -33.56
C LEU A 367 -2.68 13.99 -32.43
N ASP A 368 -2.21 13.81 -31.18
CA ASP A 368 -3.06 13.58 -30.02
C ASP A 368 -3.78 14.85 -29.52
N LYS A 369 -3.19 16.03 -29.75
CA LYS A 369 -3.76 17.33 -29.32
C LYS A 369 -5.01 17.72 -30.11
N ASP A 370 -5.08 17.31 -31.37
CA ASP A 370 -6.19 17.62 -32.27
C ASP A 370 -7.26 16.53 -32.32
N LEU A 371 -7.09 15.46 -31.53
CA LEU A 371 -8.01 14.32 -31.50
C LEU A 371 -9.39 14.75 -30.95
N LYS A 372 -10.44 14.52 -31.74
CA LYS A 372 -11.83 14.83 -31.37
C LYS A 372 -12.68 13.56 -31.32
N PRO A 373 -13.57 13.41 -30.32
CA PRO A 373 -14.44 12.25 -30.24
C PRO A 373 -15.52 12.30 -31.33
N ASN A 374 -15.84 11.12 -31.88
CA ASN A 374 -17.01 10.95 -32.75
C ASN A 374 -18.32 11.05 -31.92
N ALA A 375 -19.48 11.06 -32.57
CA ALA A 375 -20.76 11.25 -31.88
C ALA A 375 -21.00 10.22 -30.75
N LYS A 376 -20.78 8.93 -31.03
CA LYS A 376 -20.98 7.85 -30.05
C LYS A 376 -20.06 8.00 -28.84
N VAL A 377 -18.78 8.26 -29.07
CA VAL A 377 -17.79 8.44 -28.00
C VAL A 377 -18.08 9.71 -27.18
N ARG A 378 -18.62 10.75 -27.81
CA ARG A 378 -19.03 11.96 -27.09
C ARG A 378 -20.20 11.67 -26.14
N ASP A 379 -21.17 10.89 -26.57
CA ASP A 379 -22.31 10.51 -25.73
C ASP A 379 -21.85 9.65 -24.54
N GLU A 380 -20.91 8.73 -24.78
CA GLU A 380 -20.28 7.92 -23.74
C GLU A 380 -19.45 8.77 -22.76
N LEU A 381 -18.61 9.69 -23.24
CA LEU A 381 -17.88 10.63 -22.39
C LEU A 381 -18.84 11.48 -21.55
N ASN A 382 -19.94 11.97 -22.14
CA ASN A 382 -20.95 12.74 -21.41
C ASN A 382 -21.63 11.92 -20.30
N LEU A 383 -21.85 10.63 -20.52
CA LEU A 383 -22.34 9.71 -19.49
C LEU A 383 -21.31 9.55 -18.36
N ILE A 384 -20.04 9.35 -18.69
CA ILE A 384 -18.96 9.27 -17.70
C ILE A 384 -18.87 10.57 -16.87
N MET A 385 -19.06 11.73 -17.51
CA MET A 385 -19.06 13.03 -16.83
C MET A 385 -20.28 13.27 -15.93
N SER A 386 -21.38 12.51 -16.09
CA SER A 386 -22.55 12.62 -15.20
C SER A 386 -22.43 11.73 -13.97
N TYR A 387 -21.44 10.84 -13.90
CA TYR A 387 -21.22 9.98 -12.75
C TYR A 387 -20.85 10.78 -11.49
N SER A 388 -21.41 10.36 -10.36
CA SER A 388 -21.04 10.88 -9.04
C SER A 388 -19.51 10.85 -8.84
N PRO A 389 -18.92 11.84 -8.13
CA PRO A 389 -17.51 11.83 -7.75
C PRO A 389 -17.04 10.49 -7.17
N THR A 390 -17.86 9.89 -6.31
CA THR A 390 -17.60 8.60 -5.65
C THR A 390 -17.64 7.37 -6.56
N HIS A 391 -18.10 7.53 -7.81
CA HIS A 391 -18.17 6.42 -8.75
C HIS A 391 -16.76 6.03 -9.22
N ILE A 392 -16.44 4.74 -9.12
CA ILE A 392 -15.19 4.15 -9.57
C ILE A 392 -15.30 3.89 -11.07
N LEU A 393 -14.40 4.48 -11.85
CA LEU A 393 -14.36 4.30 -13.31
C LEU A 393 -13.81 2.92 -13.66
N SER A 394 -14.38 2.31 -14.70
CA SER A 394 -13.85 1.08 -15.28
C SER A 394 -12.52 1.33 -16.01
N PRO A 395 -11.66 0.32 -16.21
CA PRO A 395 -10.42 0.47 -16.95
C PRO A 395 -10.62 1.06 -18.35
N GLU A 396 -11.66 0.61 -19.06
CA GLU A 396 -12.01 1.11 -20.40
C GLU A 396 -12.41 2.59 -20.38
N GLU A 397 -13.21 2.99 -19.39
CA GLU A 397 -13.60 4.40 -19.19
C GLU A 397 -12.38 5.27 -18.87
N THR A 398 -11.47 4.80 -18.01
CA THR A 398 -10.24 5.54 -17.67
C THR A 398 -9.35 5.74 -18.89
N ASP A 399 -9.24 4.74 -19.76
CA ASP A 399 -8.46 4.82 -20.99
C ASP A 399 -9.12 5.73 -22.03
N LEU A 400 -10.46 5.77 -22.07
CA LEU A 400 -11.20 6.70 -22.91
C LEU A 400 -11.00 8.15 -22.47
N VAL A 401 -11.09 8.43 -21.16
CA VAL A 401 -10.82 9.75 -20.58
C VAL A 401 -9.38 10.18 -20.85
N TRP A 402 -8.41 9.29 -20.67
CA TRP A 402 -7.00 9.56 -20.97
C TRP A 402 -6.77 9.89 -22.45
N LYS A 403 -7.40 9.13 -23.36
CA LYS A 403 -7.29 9.32 -24.81
C LYS A 403 -7.78 10.70 -25.25
N PHE A 404 -8.90 11.19 -24.71
CA PHE A 404 -9.48 12.48 -25.09
C PHE A 404 -9.14 13.63 -24.13
N ARG A 405 -8.11 13.48 -23.28
CA ARG A 405 -7.73 14.46 -22.25
C ARG A 405 -7.61 15.90 -22.74
N TYR A 406 -7.01 16.13 -23.92
CA TYR A 406 -6.89 17.47 -24.48
C TYR A 406 -8.24 18.08 -24.90
N HIS A 407 -9.16 17.27 -25.43
CA HIS A 407 -10.52 17.71 -25.73
C HIS A 407 -11.30 18.05 -24.45
N LEU A 408 -11.10 17.26 -23.39
CA LEU A 408 -11.80 17.39 -22.10
C LEU A 408 -11.32 18.59 -21.27
N THR A 409 -10.15 19.17 -21.56
CA THR A 409 -9.63 20.37 -20.86
C THR A 409 -10.63 21.52 -20.74
N ARG A 410 -11.61 21.61 -21.65
CA ARG A 410 -12.64 22.65 -21.64
C ARG A 410 -13.81 22.37 -20.68
N ASP A 411 -14.06 21.10 -20.36
CA ASP A 411 -15.13 20.69 -19.44
C ASP A 411 -14.59 20.61 -18.01
N LYS A 412 -15.15 21.42 -17.10
CA LYS A 412 -14.73 21.45 -15.70
C LYS A 412 -14.96 20.11 -14.99
N ARG A 413 -16.10 19.46 -15.26
CA ARG A 413 -16.54 18.22 -14.60
C ARG A 413 -15.62 17.04 -14.89
N ALA A 414 -14.86 17.14 -15.98
CA ALA A 414 -13.98 16.08 -16.44
C ALA A 414 -12.64 16.03 -15.69
N LEU A 415 -12.27 17.06 -14.94
CA LEU A 415 -10.95 17.13 -14.33
C LEU A 415 -10.74 16.03 -13.28
N THR A 416 -11.66 15.88 -12.33
CA THR A 416 -11.52 14.89 -11.25
C THR A 416 -11.48 13.47 -11.81
N LYS A 417 -12.30 13.19 -12.83
CA LYS A 417 -12.29 11.92 -13.60
C LYS A 417 -10.97 11.71 -14.35
N PHE A 418 -10.41 12.75 -14.95
CA PHE A 418 -9.11 12.69 -15.59
C PHE A 418 -8.00 12.33 -14.59
N VAL A 419 -7.91 13.04 -13.45
CA VAL A 419 -6.89 12.79 -12.42
C VAL A 419 -6.96 11.35 -11.88
N LYS A 420 -8.17 10.81 -11.69
CA LYS A 420 -8.40 9.40 -11.31
C LYS A 420 -8.00 8.39 -12.38
N SER A 421 -7.94 8.81 -13.65
CA SER A 421 -7.57 7.96 -14.78
C SER A 421 -6.07 7.87 -15.02
N VAL A 422 -5.26 8.72 -14.35
CA VAL A 422 -3.80 8.77 -14.49
C VAL A 422 -3.14 7.74 -13.60
N ASN A 423 -2.17 6.99 -14.13
CA ASN A 423 -1.30 6.17 -13.29
C ASN A 423 -0.13 7.02 -12.77
N TRP A 424 -0.26 7.53 -11.55
CA TRP A 424 0.74 8.39 -10.92
C TRP A 424 2.09 7.69 -10.62
N ASN A 425 2.12 6.35 -10.63
CA ASN A 425 3.36 5.58 -10.49
C ASN A 425 4.20 5.58 -11.78
N ASP A 426 3.60 5.88 -12.94
CA ASP A 426 4.34 6.06 -14.18
C ASP A 426 4.80 7.52 -14.33
N GLN A 427 6.11 7.73 -14.21
CA GLN A 427 6.71 9.07 -14.26
C GLN A 427 6.45 9.79 -15.60
N SER A 428 6.25 9.04 -16.70
CA SER A 428 5.97 9.62 -18.02
C SER A 428 4.52 10.08 -18.15
N GLU A 429 3.56 9.31 -17.62
CA GLU A 429 2.16 9.71 -17.56
C GLU A 429 1.95 10.87 -16.59
N ALA A 430 2.56 10.81 -15.40
CA ALA A 430 2.47 11.86 -14.40
C ALA A 430 2.96 13.22 -14.95
N LYS A 431 4.10 13.25 -15.66
CA LYS A 431 4.62 14.47 -16.30
C LYS A 431 3.64 15.04 -17.34
N GLN A 432 3.05 14.20 -18.19
CA GLN A 432 2.05 14.65 -19.16
C GLN A 432 0.78 15.16 -18.47
N ALA A 433 0.31 14.45 -17.45
CA ALA A 433 -0.88 14.84 -16.70
C ALA A 433 -0.72 16.22 -16.05
N ILE A 434 0.43 16.49 -15.43
CA ILE A 434 0.75 17.80 -14.83
C ILE A 434 0.76 18.90 -15.90
N GLN A 435 1.30 18.63 -17.09
CA GLN A 435 1.27 19.60 -18.19
C GLN A 435 -0.16 19.91 -18.65
N VAL A 436 -1.03 18.90 -18.75
CA VAL A 436 -2.44 19.09 -19.15
C VAL A 436 -3.23 19.79 -18.04
N LEU A 437 -2.96 19.47 -16.77
CA LEU A 437 -3.60 20.07 -15.60
C LEU A 437 -3.47 21.60 -15.61
N GLY A 438 -2.29 22.13 -15.95
CA GLY A 438 -2.07 23.59 -16.06
C GLY A 438 -2.84 24.28 -17.20
N SER A 439 -3.37 23.52 -18.15
CA SER A 439 -4.19 24.04 -19.27
C SER A 439 -5.70 23.80 -19.09
N TRP A 440 -6.11 23.15 -18.00
CA TRP A 440 -7.50 22.82 -17.75
C TRP A 440 -8.32 24.06 -17.37
N THR A 441 -9.57 24.11 -17.80
CA THR A 441 -10.52 25.11 -17.33
C THR A 441 -10.63 25.05 -15.81
N GLU A 442 -10.64 26.22 -15.20
CA GLU A 442 -10.82 26.41 -13.78
C GLU A 442 -12.06 25.69 -13.19
N ILE A 443 -11.85 24.70 -12.33
CA ILE A 443 -12.91 23.92 -11.66
C ILE A 443 -13.56 24.65 -10.49
N ASP A 444 -14.73 24.19 -10.07
CA ASP A 444 -15.44 24.76 -8.93
C ASP A 444 -14.83 24.27 -7.60
N VAL A 445 -15.19 24.92 -6.47
CA VAL A 445 -14.54 24.68 -5.16
C VAL A 445 -14.84 23.27 -4.63
N ASP A 446 -16.03 22.76 -4.91
CA ASP A 446 -16.46 21.41 -4.54
C ASP A 446 -15.61 20.31 -5.19
N ASP A 447 -15.27 20.45 -6.47
CA ASP A 447 -14.34 19.56 -7.17
C ASP A 447 -12.91 19.68 -6.59
N ALA A 448 -12.49 20.87 -6.18
CA ALA A 448 -11.17 21.09 -5.61
C ALA A 448 -11.02 20.40 -4.23
N LEU A 449 -12.09 20.41 -3.42
CA LEU A 449 -12.13 19.69 -2.14
C LEU A 449 -11.99 18.17 -2.34
N GLU A 450 -12.51 17.61 -3.43
CA GLU A 450 -12.33 16.19 -3.76
C GLU A 450 -10.86 15.83 -3.96
N LEU A 451 -10.11 16.70 -4.67
CA LEU A 451 -8.69 16.52 -4.98
C LEU A 451 -7.79 16.59 -3.73
N LEU A 452 -8.31 17.04 -2.59
CA LEU A 452 -7.60 17.04 -1.30
C LEU A 452 -7.88 15.79 -0.47
N GLY A 453 -8.75 14.89 -0.94
CA GLY A 453 -9.06 13.64 -0.28
C GLY A 453 -7.92 12.60 -0.32
N PRO A 454 -8.10 11.47 0.38
CA PRO A 454 -7.09 10.41 0.52
C PRO A 454 -6.81 9.64 -0.78
N SER A 455 -7.59 9.84 -1.85
CA SER A 455 -7.36 9.20 -3.14
C SER A 455 -6.28 9.91 -3.97
N PHE A 456 -5.80 11.08 -3.53
CA PHE A 456 -4.91 11.94 -4.29
C PHE A 456 -3.69 12.36 -3.45
N ASP A 457 -2.58 11.66 -3.68
CA ASP A 457 -1.32 11.87 -2.96
C ASP A 457 -0.34 12.76 -3.73
N ASN A 458 -0.59 13.01 -5.02
CA ASN A 458 0.35 13.75 -5.86
C ASN A 458 0.43 15.24 -5.47
N PRO A 459 1.60 15.78 -5.10
CA PRO A 459 1.73 17.16 -4.64
C PRO A 459 1.30 18.21 -5.67
N ALA A 460 1.47 17.95 -6.97
CA ALA A 460 1.09 18.90 -8.01
C ALA A 460 -0.44 19.00 -8.17
N VAL A 461 -1.15 17.89 -8.01
CA VAL A 461 -2.63 17.85 -8.01
C VAL A 461 -3.17 18.60 -6.80
N ARG A 462 -2.58 18.37 -5.62
CA ARG A 462 -2.97 19.03 -4.37
C ARG A 462 -2.67 20.53 -4.42
N SER A 463 -1.52 20.93 -4.95
CA SER A 463 -1.17 22.34 -5.18
C SER A 463 -2.16 23.03 -6.10
N TYR A 464 -2.58 22.36 -7.20
CA TYR A 464 -3.63 22.89 -8.08
C TYR A 464 -4.95 23.10 -7.31
N ALA A 465 -5.36 22.12 -6.49
CA ALA A 465 -6.56 22.24 -5.67
C ALA A 465 -6.47 23.42 -4.69
N VAL A 466 -5.33 23.63 -4.05
CA VAL A 466 -5.08 24.77 -3.15
C VAL A 466 -5.11 26.10 -3.91
N ASP A 467 -4.58 26.16 -5.13
CA ASP A 467 -4.65 27.37 -5.96
C ASP A 467 -6.11 27.73 -6.32
N ARG A 468 -7.00 26.73 -6.45
CA ARG A 468 -8.44 26.95 -6.58
C ARG A 468 -9.04 27.51 -5.29
N LEU A 469 -8.71 26.92 -4.14
CA LEU A 469 -9.18 27.39 -2.83
C LEU A 469 -8.72 28.81 -2.50
N ARG A 470 -7.58 29.26 -3.03
CA ARG A 470 -7.09 30.64 -2.82
C ARG A 470 -8.04 31.70 -3.37
N LYS A 471 -8.94 31.34 -4.28
CA LYS A 471 -9.97 32.24 -4.84
C LYS A 471 -11.22 32.36 -3.97
N ALA A 472 -11.43 31.43 -3.04
CA ALA A 472 -12.55 31.51 -2.10
C ALA A 472 -12.34 32.67 -1.10
N ASP A 473 -13.44 33.28 -0.70
CA ASP A 473 -13.42 34.29 0.36
C ASP A 473 -13.27 33.63 1.75
N ASP A 474 -13.00 34.44 2.77
CA ASP A 474 -12.82 33.93 4.13
C ASP A 474 -14.10 33.36 4.75
N ALA A 475 -15.28 33.82 4.31
CA ALA A 475 -16.56 33.37 4.83
C ALA A 475 -16.94 31.97 4.29
N GLU A 476 -16.69 31.74 3.01
CA GLU A 476 -16.79 30.44 2.34
C GLU A 476 -15.75 29.47 2.89
N LEU A 477 -14.49 29.91 3.07
CA LEU A 477 -13.43 29.08 3.64
C LEU A 477 -13.78 28.58 5.06
N LEU A 478 -14.43 29.41 5.88
CA LEU A 478 -14.90 29.01 7.22
C LEU A 478 -15.86 27.82 7.17
N LEU A 479 -16.64 27.65 6.10
CA LEU A 479 -17.59 26.53 5.95
C LEU A 479 -16.89 25.21 5.73
N TYR A 480 -15.67 25.22 5.20
CA TYR A 480 -14.89 24.02 4.86
C TYR A 480 -13.67 23.84 5.76
N LEU A 481 -13.38 24.81 6.64
CA LEU A 481 -12.16 24.85 7.44
C LEU A 481 -11.94 23.58 8.27
N LEU A 482 -12.99 23.03 8.87
CA LEU A 482 -12.88 21.79 9.64
C LEU A 482 -12.38 20.63 8.76
N GLN A 483 -12.94 20.48 7.55
CA GLN A 483 -12.59 19.44 6.58
C GLN A 483 -11.18 19.66 6.03
N LEU A 484 -10.79 20.92 5.79
CA LEU A 484 -9.44 21.27 5.34
C LEU A 484 -8.37 20.97 6.40
N VAL A 485 -8.69 21.18 7.70
CA VAL A 485 -7.82 20.75 8.80
C VAL A 485 -7.69 19.22 8.81
N GLN A 486 -8.76 18.47 8.58
CA GLN A 486 -8.66 17.00 8.47
C GLN A 486 -7.85 16.56 7.24
N ALA A 487 -7.95 17.28 6.12
CA ALA A 487 -7.21 16.98 4.91
C ALA A 487 -5.69 17.11 5.06
N LEU A 488 -5.19 17.79 6.10
CA LEU A 488 -3.76 17.85 6.44
C LEU A 488 -3.17 16.46 6.76
N LYS A 489 -3.99 15.48 7.18
CA LYS A 489 -3.55 14.08 7.38
C LYS A 489 -3.07 13.41 6.10
N TYR A 490 -3.53 13.89 4.95
CA TYR A 490 -3.18 13.33 3.64
C TYR A 490 -2.00 14.08 3.00
N GLU A 491 -1.40 15.05 3.69
CA GLU A 491 -0.23 15.78 3.22
C GLU A 491 1.05 15.04 3.65
N HIS A 492 2.04 14.98 2.74
CA HIS A 492 3.36 14.43 3.04
C HIS A 492 4.23 15.47 3.77
N ILE A 493 3.93 15.74 5.03
CA ILE A 493 4.70 16.66 5.88
C ILE A 493 5.79 15.86 6.61
N SER A 494 7.05 16.00 6.18
CA SER A 494 8.18 15.32 6.84
C SER A 494 8.31 15.79 8.29
N THR A 495 8.28 14.85 9.24
CA THR A 495 8.40 15.10 10.68
C THR A 495 9.86 15.20 11.15
N GLU A 496 10.82 14.73 10.34
CA GLU A 496 12.25 14.68 10.70
C GLU A 496 13.02 15.98 10.42
N SER A 497 12.47 16.93 9.66
CA SER A 497 13.12 18.23 9.40
C SER A 497 12.61 19.29 10.38
N ASP A 498 13.50 19.74 11.26
CA ASP A 498 13.20 20.69 12.36
C ASP A 498 12.77 22.09 11.91
N HIS A 499 12.88 22.46 10.62
CA HIS A 499 12.61 23.83 10.19
C HIS A 499 11.82 24.10 8.89
N ASP A 500 11.55 23.14 7.99
CA ASP A 500 10.91 23.49 6.69
C ASP A 500 9.76 22.58 6.18
N GLY A 501 9.48 21.43 6.79
CA GLY A 501 8.55 20.45 6.18
C GLY A 501 7.07 20.86 6.01
N ALA A 502 6.55 21.92 6.65
CA ALA A 502 5.21 22.43 6.33
C ALA A 502 5.21 23.63 5.35
N GLN A 503 6.39 24.15 4.95
CA GLN A 503 6.52 24.93 3.72
C GLN A 503 6.38 24.05 2.46
N ASP A 504 6.69 22.76 2.56
CA ASP A 504 6.55 21.81 1.45
C ASP A 504 5.08 21.45 1.16
N SER A 505 4.18 21.59 2.14
CA SER A 505 2.74 21.36 1.94
C SER A 505 2.03 22.64 1.50
N SER A 506 1.50 22.60 0.27
CA SER A 506 0.70 23.69 -0.28
C SER A 506 -0.51 24.04 0.57
N LEU A 507 -1.21 23.03 1.13
CA LEU A 507 -2.41 23.22 1.95
C LEU A 507 -2.08 23.82 3.32
N ALA A 508 -1.06 23.30 4.01
CA ALA A 508 -0.66 23.82 5.31
C ALA A 508 -0.26 25.30 5.22
N SER A 509 0.63 25.63 4.29
CA SER A 509 1.07 27.01 4.04
C SER A 509 -0.10 27.95 3.73
N PHE A 510 -1.04 27.51 2.90
CA PHE A 510 -2.25 28.27 2.57
C PHE A 510 -3.13 28.56 3.80
N LEU A 511 -3.46 27.53 4.60
CA LEU A 511 -4.30 27.68 5.79
C LEU A 511 -3.63 28.61 6.81
N ILE A 512 -2.34 28.42 7.07
CA ILE A 512 -1.55 29.22 8.00
C ILE A 512 -1.51 30.68 7.54
N GLN A 513 -1.27 30.95 6.25
CA GLN A 513 -1.22 32.31 5.71
C GLN A 513 -2.58 33.03 5.83
N ARG A 514 -3.68 32.38 5.46
CA ARG A 514 -5.03 32.97 5.56
C ARG A 514 -5.45 33.19 7.00
N ALA A 515 -5.20 32.21 7.86
CA ALA A 515 -5.57 32.27 9.27
C ALA A 515 -4.75 33.30 10.07
N ALA A 516 -3.48 33.52 9.71
CA ALA A 516 -2.67 34.57 10.31
C ALA A 516 -3.15 35.99 9.92
N ALA A 517 -3.72 36.15 8.72
CA ALA A 517 -4.22 37.43 8.23
C ALA A 517 -5.63 37.78 8.76
N ASN A 518 -6.46 36.78 9.10
CA ASN A 518 -7.82 36.98 9.59
C ASN A 518 -8.03 36.28 10.94
N PHE A 519 -8.22 37.07 12.01
CA PHE A 519 -8.37 36.55 13.36
C PHE A 519 -9.54 35.57 13.54
N MET A 520 -10.64 35.73 12.80
CA MET A 520 -11.79 34.81 12.89
C MET A 520 -11.40 33.41 12.38
N LEU A 521 -10.75 33.34 11.22
CA LEU A 521 -10.18 32.09 10.69
C LEU A 521 -9.10 31.54 11.63
N GLY A 522 -8.19 32.40 12.11
CA GLY A 522 -7.14 32.06 13.05
C GLY A 522 -7.65 31.42 14.34
N ASN A 523 -8.73 31.95 14.91
CA ASN A 523 -9.37 31.39 16.10
C ASN A 523 -9.87 29.96 15.85
N TYR A 524 -10.67 29.74 14.80
CA TYR A 524 -11.19 28.40 14.52
C TYR A 524 -10.08 27.42 14.13
N LEU A 525 -9.10 27.83 13.31
CA LEU A 525 -7.95 27.00 12.97
C LEU A 525 -7.20 26.57 14.23
N TYR A 526 -6.93 27.50 15.15
CA TYR A 526 -6.28 27.19 16.43
C TYR A 526 -7.04 26.11 17.19
N TRP A 527 -8.35 26.31 17.44
CA TRP A 527 -9.14 25.36 18.22
C TRP A 527 -9.27 24.00 17.54
N TYR A 528 -9.39 23.94 16.21
CA TYR A 528 -9.46 22.68 15.47
C TYR A 528 -8.13 21.91 15.56
N LEU A 529 -6.99 22.60 15.43
CA LEU A 529 -5.67 21.99 15.59
C LEU A 529 -5.43 21.50 17.02
N MET A 530 -5.86 22.27 18.03
CA MET A 530 -5.65 21.88 19.44
C MET A 530 -6.42 20.61 19.80
N VAL A 531 -7.66 20.45 19.31
CA VAL A 531 -8.45 19.23 19.52
C VAL A 531 -7.73 18.01 18.91
N GLU A 532 -7.19 18.13 17.70
CA GLU A 532 -6.47 17.04 17.03
C GLU A 532 -5.10 16.74 17.67
N CYS A 533 -4.46 17.74 18.29
CA CYS A 533 -3.23 17.56 19.06
C CYS A 533 -3.47 16.81 20.38
N ASP A 534 -4.64 17.02 21.01
CA ASP A 534 -5.06 16.40 22.27
C ASP A 534 -5.70 15.00 22.07
N ASP A 535 -5.94 14.59 20.83
CA ASP A 535 -6.51 13.26 20.53
C ASP A 535 -5.47 12.14 20.72
N HIS A 536 -5.46 11.54 21.90
CA HIS A 536 -4.59 10.41 22.26
C HIS A 536 -5.10 9.02 21.82
N SER A 537 -6.13 8.96 20.99
CA SER A 537 -6.65 7.69 20.48
C SER A 537 -5.62 6.94 19.61
N PRO A 538 -5.69 5.58 19.55
CA PRO A 538 -4.79 4.80 18.71
C PRO A 538 -4.99 5.08 17.22
N GLU A 539 -6.22 5.41 16.79
CA GLU A 539 -6.56 5.68 15.39
C GLU A 539 -5.91 6.97 14.85
N GLN A 540 -5.72 7.98 15.71
CA GLN A 540 -5.05 9.21 15.31
C GLN A 540 -3.56 8.94 15.01
N GLY A 541 -2.91 8.03 15.73
CA GLY A 541 -1.49 7.72 15.55
C GLY A 541 -0.55 8.83 16.04
N LEU A 542 0.75 8.52 16.13
CA LEU A 542 1.76 9.51 16.54
C LEU A 542 2.08 10.50 15.40
N ASP A 543 2.14 10.02 14.16
CA ASP A 543 2.56 10.81 13.01
C ASP A 543 1.57 11.95 12.71
N ASN A 544 0.27 11.67 12.67
CA ASN A 544 -0.74 12.71 12.43
C ASN A 544 -0.74 13.78 13.52
N ARG A 545 -0.58 13.39 14.80
CA ARG A 545 -0.44 14.35 15.91
C ARG A 545 0.78 15.26 15.73
N ASN A 546 1.90 14.69 15.29
CA ASN A 546 3.11 15.45 15.02
C ASN A 546 2.90 16.45 13.87
N ILE A 547 2.18 16.05 12.81
CA ILE A 547 1.78 16.94 11.72
C ILE A 547 0.98 18.14 12.27
N TYR A 548 -0.08 17.89 13.03
CA TYR A 548 -0.90 18.97 13.60
C TYR A 548 -0.12 19.89 14.54
N ARG A 549 0.76 19.31 15.36
CA ARG A 549 1.62 20.08 16.28
C ARG A 549 2.58 20.98 15.50
N LYS A 550 3.15 20.49 14.40
CA LYS A 550 4.03 21.26 13.51
C LYS A 550 3.27 22.41 12.86
N VAL A 551 2.09 22.14 12.27
CA VAL A 551 1.23 23.16 11.66
C VAL A 551 0.80 24.21 12.69
N ALA A 552 0.45 23.80 13.92
CA ALA A 552 0.08 24.72 15.00
C ALA A 552 1.26 25.61 15.43
N TYR A 553 2.47 25.05 15.50
CA TYR A 553 3.69 25.80 15.80
C TYR A 553 4.01 26.84 14.72
N GLU A 554 3.92 26.45 13.44
CA GLU A 554 4.14 27.35 12.31
C GLU A 554 3.06 28.44 12.23
N PHE A 555 1.80 28.10 12.48
CA PHE A 555 0.70 29.06 12.64
C PHE A 555 1.01 30.10 13.72
N MET A 556 1.41 29.68 14.91
CA MET A 556 1.78 30.61 15.97
C MET A 556 2.97 31.49 15.59
N THR A 557 3.96 30.92 14.88
CA THR A 557 5.15 31.66 14.43
C THR A 557 4.77 32.70 13.37
N GLN A 558 3.95 32.34 12.38
CA GLN A 558 3.49 33.26 11.35
C GLN A 558 2.52 34.30 11.88
N LEU A 559 1.68 33.94 12.86
CA LEU A 559 0.77 34.87 13.53
C LEU A 559 1.58 36.00 14.19
N VAL A 560 2.63 35.69 14.96
CA VAL A 560 3.46 36.70 15.64
C VAL A 560 4.19 37.64 14.67
N ARG A 561 4.45 37.20 13.44
CA ARG A 561 5.06 38.06 12.39
C ARG A 561 4.10 39.14 11.87
N GLN A 562 2.79 39.00 12.09
CA GLN A 562 1.80 40.00 11.71
C GLN A 562 1.83 41.21 12.66
N PRO A 563 1.40 42.41 12.21
CA PRO A 563 1.43 43.63 13.04
C PRO A 563 0.71 43.47 14.38
N ASP A 564 -0.49 42.89 14.39
CA ASP A 564 -1.30 42.63 15.60
C ASP A 564 -1.09 41.20 16.17
N GLY A 565 -0.09 40.50 15.65
CA GLY A 565 0.16 39.09 15.89
C GLY A 565 0.41 38.71 17.34
N ALA A 566 1.20 39.52 18.05
CA ALA A 566 1.54 39.28 19.45
C ALA A 566 0.31 39.38 20.37
N GLU A 567 -0.56 40.36 20.14
CA GLU A 567 -1.80 40.54 20.89
C GLU A 567 -2.83 39.47 20.54
N ASN A 568 -2.92 39.06 19.27
CA ASN A 568 -3.76 37.95 18.85
C ASN A 568 -3.32 36.63 19.51
N ARG A 569 -2.01 36.36 19.56
CA ARG A 569 -1.46 35.18 20.26
C ARG A 569 -1.77 35.22 21.77
N LYS A 570 -1.64 36.38 22.40
CA LYS A 570 -2.01 36.58 23.82
C LYS A 570 -3.50 36.37 24.03
N THR A 571 -4.34 36.77 23.09
CA THR A 571 -5.79 36.55 23.12
C THR A 571 -6.11 35.05 23.07
N LEU A 572 -5.50 34.27 22.17
CA LEU A 572 -5.67 32.81 22.10
C LEU A 572 -5.20 32.11 23.38
N LEU A 573 -4.12 32.60 24.02
CA LEU A 573 -3.66 32.07 25.30
C LEU A 573 -4.70 32.31 26.41
N ARG A 574 -5.22 33.54 26.53
CA ARG A 574 -6.28 33.89 27.49
C ARG A 574 -7.57 33.09 27.27
N GLN A 575 -7.89 32.81 26.00
CA GLN A 575 -9.00 31.93 25.66
C GLN A 575 -8.77 30.49 26.17
N ALA A 576 -7.55 29.95 26.00
CA ALA A 576 -7.21 28.62 26.51
C ALA A 576 -7.26 28.56 28.05
N GLU A 577 -6.79 29.61 28.74
CA GLU A 577 -6.90 29.74 30.20
C GLU A 577 -8.36 29.76 30.66
N LEU A 578 -9.23 30.55 30.00
CA LEU A 578 -10.67 30.59 30.27
C LEU A 578 -11.30 29.19 30.17
N VAL A 579 -11.01 28.46 29.08
CA VAL A 579 -11.54 27.11 28.85
C VAL A 579 -10.99 26.12 29.88
N ALA A 580 -9.74 26.25 30.30
CA ALA A 580 -9.16 25.41 31.34
C ALA A 580 -9.84 25.62 32.71
N ILE A 581 -10.12 26.88 33.08
CA ILE A 581 -10.82 27.22 34.32
C ILE A 581 -12.26 26.67 34.30
N ILE A 582 -12.98 26.83 33.19
CA ILE A 582 -14.34 26.30 33.03
C ILE A 582 -14.34 24.77 33.06
N SER A 583 -13.38 24.13 32.41
CA SER A 583 -13.22 22.66 32.43
C SER A 583 -12.98 22.14 33.84
N LYS A 584 -12.17 22.84 34.65
CA LYS A 584 -11.90 22.48 36.04
C LYS A 584 -13.18 22.44 36.88
N ILE A 585 -13.98 23.51 36.86
CA ILE A 585 -15.23 23.55 37.63
C ILE A 585 -16.26 22.56 37.10
N ALA A 586 -16.33 22.34 35.78
CA ALA A 586 -17.18 21.31 35.20
C ALA A 586 -16.80 19.90 35.68
N GLY A 587 -15.50 19.62 35.83
CA GLY A 587 -14.99 18.37 36.39
C GLY A 587 -15.42 18.16 37.84
N GLU A 588 -15.30 19.20 38.68
CA GLU A 588 -15.74 19.15 40.08
C GLU A 588 -17.26 18.93 40.21
N VAL A 589 -18.06 19.59 39.37
CA VAL A 589 -19.53 19.46 39.34
C VAL A 589 -19.96 18.07 38.88
N LYS A 590 -19.24 17.48 37.91
CA LYS A 590 -19.53 16.15 37.39
C LYS A 590 -19.29 15.06 38.43
N VAL A 591 -18.20 15.15 39.19
CA VAL A 591 -17.85 14.16 40.24
C VAL A 591 -18.66 14.35 41.52
N SER A 592 -19.18 15.55 41.78
CA SER A 592 -19.99 15.83 42.97
C SER A 592 -21.30 15.01 42.98
N ASN A 593 -21.61 14.40 44.12
CA ASN A 593 -22.90 13.72 44.38
C ASN A 593 -23.96 14.66 44.99
N GLU A 594 -23.71 15.97 45.01
CA GLU A 594 -24.62 16.96 45.57
C GLU A 594 -25.89 17.14 44.71
N SER A 595 -26.94 17.72 45.30
CA SER A 595 -28.14 18.10 44.54
C SER A 595 -27.81 19.19 43.51
N ILE A 596 -28.58 19.25 42.43
CA ILE A 596 -28.36 20.20 41.32
C ILE A 596 -28.36 21.66 41.80
N ALA A 597 -29.20 22.00 42.77
CA ALA A 597 -29.23 23.33 43.38
C ALA A 597 -27.89 23.67 44.06
N LYS A 598 -27.35 22.75 44.87
CA LYS A 598 -26.04 22.91 45.52
C LYS A 598 -24.90 22.97 44.52
N LYS A 599 -24.95 22.13 43.47
CA LYS A 599 -23.99 22.19 42.36
C LYS A 599 -24.03 23.56 41.68
N ALA A 600 -25.21 24.10 41.39
CA ALA A 600 -25.35 25.43 40.83
C ALA A 600 -24.78 26.50 41.76
N ASP A 601 -25.08 26.47 43.05
CA ASP A 601 -24.55 27.44 44.02
C ASP A 601 -23.02 27.36 44.15
N ARG A 602 -22.44 26.15 44.04
CA ARG A 602 -20.99 25.95 43.98
C ARG A 602 -20.37 26.61 42.75
N VAL A 603 -20.97 26.40 41.57
CA VAL A 603 -20.49 27.05 40.33
C VAL A 603 -20.61 28.57 40.45
N LYS A 604 -21.71 29.09 41.01
CA LYS A 604 -21.88 30.53 41.25
C LYS A 604 -20.78 31.08 42.15
N ALA A 605 -20.50 30.41 43.27
CA ALA A 605 -19.44 30.80 44.19
C ALA A 605 -18.05 30.75 43.54
N PHE A 606 -17.77 29.71 42.74
CA PHE A 606 -16.52 29.57 42.00
C PHE A 606 -16.34 30.69 40.97
N LEU A 607 -17.36 30.97 40.16
CA LEU A 607 -17.31 32.01 39.13
C LEU A 607 -17.25 33.43 39.72
N ALA A 608 -17.76 33.63 40.94
CA ALA A 608 -17.69 34.90 41.66
C ALA A 608 -16.37 35.10 42.43
N ASP A 609 -15.57 34.06 42.62
CA ASP A 609 -14.29 34.16 43.31
C ASP A 609 -13.29 34.99 42.48
N ALA A 610 -12.79 36.08 43.07
CA ALA A 610 -11.82 36.96 42.44
C ALA A 610 -10.53 36.24 42.03
N LYS A 611 -10.17 35.15 42.72
CA LYS A 611 -8.98 34.33 42.40
C LYS A 611 -9.05 33.66 41.02
N ASN A 612 -10.25 33.48 40.49
CA ASN A 612 -10.45 32.85 39.18
C ASN A 612 -10.45 33.87 38.03
N GLU A 613 -10.43 35.19 38.34
CA GLU A 613 -10.35 36.28 37.34
C GLU A 613 -11.45 36.26 36.25
N LEU A 614 -12.59 35.62 36.51
CA LEU A 614 -13.70 35.48 35.55
C LEU A 614 -14.76 36.57 35.64
N VAL A 615 -14.82 37.29 36.77
CA VAL A 615 -15.82 38.35 37.01
C VAL A 615 -15.55 39.58 36.14
N THR A 616 -14.27 39.89 35.89
CA THR A 616 -13.84 41.03 35.08
C THR A 616 -12.67 40.59 34.21
N LEU A 617 -12.89 40.63 32.89
CA LEU A 617 -11.91 40.29 31.86
C LEU A 617 -11.44 41.58 31.21
N ASP A 618 -10.26 42.06 31.60
CA ASP A 618 -9.61 43.25 31.06
C ASP A 618 -8.22 42.88 30.49
N PRO A 619 -7.91 43.17 29.22
CA PRO A 619 -8.79 43.73 28.18
C PRO A 619 -9.91 42.77 27.76
N PRO A 620 -10.98 43.23 27.09
CA PRO A 620 -12.06 42.37 26.60
C PRO A 620 -11.53 41.19 25.78
N LEU A 621 -12.05 39.99 26.02
CA LEU A 621 -11.61 38.74 25.40
C LEU A 621 -12.57 38.35 24.27
N ALA A 622 -12.06 37.97 23.10
CA ALA A 622 -12.91 37.40 22.05
C ALA A 622 -13.38 36.00 22.46
N MET A 623 -14.66 35.68 22.29
CA MET A 623 -15.20 34.38 22.68
C MET A 623 -14.69 33.27 21.75
N PRO A 624 -14.10 32.17 22.26
CA PRO A 624 -13.66 31.03 21.45
C PRO A 624 -14.70 30.52 20.46
N LEU A 625 -15.94 30.35 20.93
CA LEU A 625 -17.08 29.83 20.20
C LEU A 625 -17.55 30.77 19.07
N ASP A 626 -17.40 32.08 19.27
CA ASP A 626 -17.82 33.12 18.33
C ASP A 626 -16.92 34.36 18.48
N PRO A 627 -15.83 34.45 17.69
CA PRO A 627 -14.84 35.52 17.82
C PRO A 627 -15.38 36.93 17.55
N SER A 628 -16.57 37.03 16.95
CA SER A 628 -17.23 38.32 16.74
C SER A 628 -17.72 38.95 18.04
N ILE A 629 -17.90 38.14 19.10
CA ILE A 629 -18.38 38.58 20.41
C ILE A 629 -17.20 38.77 21.36
N LYS A 630 -17.06 40.00 21.90
CA LYS A 630 -16.09 40.32 22.95
C LYS A 630 -16.75 40.30 24.32
N ILE A 631 -16.20 39.50 25.22
CA ILE A 631 -16.67 39.34 26.60
C ILE A 631 -15.81 40.14 27.58
N ILE A 632 -16.45 40.71 28.60
CA ILE A 632 -15.83 41.52 29.65
C ILE A 632 -15.92 40.88 31.04
N GLY A 633 -16.61 39.73 31.16
CA GLY A 633 -16.75 39.01 32.42
C GLY A 633 -17.96 38.08 32.43
N VAL A 634 -18.14 37.35 33.53
CA VAL A 634 -19.24 36.40 33.73
C VAL A 634 -20.34 37.01 34.61
N ALA A 635 -21.61 36.78 34.25
CA ALA A 635 -22.77 37.02 35.10
C ALA A 635 -23.00 35.79 36.00
N ALA A 636 -22.27 35.72 37.12
CA ALA A 636 -22.27 34.58 38.02
C ALA A 636 -23.66 34.28 38.62
N ASP A 637 -24.52 35.28 38.75
CA ASP A 637 -25.90 35.15 39.22
C ASP A 637 -26.82 34.37 38.25
N GLN A 638 -26.49 34.37 36.94
CA GLN A 638 -27.30 33.79 35.86
C GLN A 638 -26.80 32.41 35.40
N VAL A 639 -26.16 31.68 36.31
CA VAL A 639 -25.63 30.33 36.07
C VAL A 639 -26.67 29.27 36.38
N THR A 640 -26.81 28.28 35.51
CA THR A 640 -27.70 27.13 35.73
C THR A 640 -26.99 25.83 35.38
N VAL A 641 -27.16 24.80 36.20
CA VAL A 641 -26.70 23.43 35.91
C VAL A 641 -27.90 22.62 35.44
N PHE A 642 -27.80 22.01 34.26
CA PHE A 642 -28.91 21.21 33.72
C PHE A 642 -28.98 19.84 34.39
N LYS A 643 -30.21 19.34 34.55
CA LYS A 643 -30.51 17.98 35.02
C LYS A 643 -30.29 16.99 33.86
N SER A 644 -29.05 16.57 33.65
CA SER A 644 -28.66 15.57 32.66
C SER A 644 -27.51 14.71 33.21
N SER A 645 -27.26 13.54 32.62
CA SER A 645 -26.21 12.60 33.06
C SER A 645 -24.82 13.26 33.18
N LEU A 646 -24.51 14.20 32.28
CA LEU A 646 -23.24 14.92 32.26
C LEU A 646 -23.25 16.25 33.02
N ASN A 647 -24.38 16.64 33.63
CA ASN A 647 -24.56 17.92 34.36
C ASN A 647 -23.96 19.14 33.64
N PRO A 648 -24.31 19.43 32.38
CA PRO A 648 -23.73 20.54 31.64
C PRO A 648 -24.08 21.89 32.28
N ILE A 649 -23.17 22.86 32.14
CA ILE A 649 -23.24 24.13 32.84
C ILE A 649 -23.61 25.24 31.84
N LYS A 650 -24.70 25.96 32.10
CA LYS A 650 -25.02 27.21 31.41
C LYS A 650 -24.28 28.36 32.08
N ILE A 651 -23.41 29.02 31.33
CA ILE A 651 -22.65 30.20 31.78
C ILE A 651 -23.09 31.39 30.93
N THR A 652 -23.41 32.50 31.59
CA THR A 652 -23.83 33.73 30.90
C THR A 652 -22.69 34.75 30.96
N PHE A 653 -22.19 35.17 29.81
CA PHE A 653 -21.14 36.19 29.70
C PHE A 653 -21.73 37.58 29.46
N LYS A 654 -21.07 38.60 29.99
CA LYS A 654 -21.35 40.01 29.70
C LYS A 654 -20.50 40.43 28.51
N THR A 655 -21.11 41.04 27.51
CA THR A 655 -20.42 41.51 26.31
C THR A 655 -20.06 43.00 26.41
N THR A 656 -19.17 43.47 25.53
CA THR A 656 -18.85 44.90 25.40
C THR A 656 -20.04 45.77 24.99
N THR A 657 -21.07 45.18 24.37
CA THR A 657 -22.29 45.89 23.96
C THR A 657 -23.33 45.99 25.09
N GLY A 658 -23.04 45.41 26.26
CA GLY A 658 -23.97 45.34 27.39
C GLY A 658 -25.00 44.22 27.29
N SER A 659 -24.95 43.38 26.24
CA SER A 659 -25.80 42.22 26.10
C SER A 659 -25.29 41.01 26.88
N ALA A 660 -26.18 40.06 27.17
CA ALA A 660 -25.83 38.76 27.75
C ALA A 660 -25.60 37.74 26.63
N TYR A 661 -24.51 36.97 26.72
CA TYR A 661 -24.19 35.88 25.80
C TYR A 661 -24.12 34.56 26.57
N PRO A 662 -25.22 33.78 26.62
CA PRO A 662 -25.25 32.50 27.31
C PRO A 662 -24.67 31.37 26.44
N ILE A 663 -23.85 30.53 27.06
CA ILE A 663 -23.32 29.29 26.47
C ILE A 663 -23.62 28.10 27.37
N ILE A 664 -23.67 26.91 26.80
CA ILE A 664 -23.68 25.63 27.52
C ILE A 664 -22.28 25.03 27.37
N PHE A 665 -21.62 24.77 28.49
CA PHE A 665 -20.37 24.01 28.53
C PHE A 665 -20.65 22.56 28.91
N LYS A 666 -20.15 21.61 28.10
CA LYS A 666 -20.28 20.17 28.33
C LYS A 666 -18.92 19.53 28.58
N LEU A 667 -18.84 18.64 29.57
CA LEU A 667 -17.64 17.87 29.89
C LEU A 667 -17.94 16.36 29.99
N GLY A 668 -17.17 15.56 29.28
CA GLY A 668 -17.35 14.13 29.07
C GLY A 668 -18.10 13.75 27.81
N ASP A 669 -18.23 14.66 26.85
CA ASP A 669 -18.93 14.46 25.57
C ASP A 669 -18.04 14.92 24.42
N ASP A 670 -18.03 14.20 23.30
CA ASP A 670 -17.26 14.56 22.11
C ASP A 670 -18.12 15.39 21.16
N LEU A 671 -18.00 16.71 21.28
CA LEU A 671 -18.79 17.65 20.47
C LEU A 671 -18.31 17.81 19.02
N ARG A 672 -17.26 17.09 18.57
CA ARG A 672 -16.81 17.14 17.16
C ARG A 672 -17.91 16.69 16.20
N GLN A 673 -18.72 15.71 16.62
CA GLN A 673 -19.84 15.21 15.84
C GLN A 673 -20.92 16.29 15.66
N ASP A 674 -21.42 16.87 16.76
CA ASP A 674 -22.39 17.96 16.74
C ASP A 674 -21.88 19.18 15.97
N GLN A 675 -20.60 19.51 16.14
CA GLN A 675 -19.96 20.60 15.43
C GLN A 675 -19.95 20.37 13.91
N LEU A 676 -19.59 19.17 13.45
CA LEU A 676 -19.66 18.80 12.03
C LEU A 676 -21.09 18.94 11.51
N VAL A 677 -22.09 18.42 12.24
CA VAL A 677 -23.49 18.45 11.79
C VAL A 677 -24.00 19.89 11.69
N ILE A 678 -23.73 20.74 12.68
CA ILE A 678 -24.09 22.16 12.65
C ILE A 678 -23.37 22.91 11.53
N GLN A 679 -22.10 22.60 11.27
CA GLN A 679 -21.35 23.18 10.15
C GLN A 679 -22.01 22.82 8.82
N ILE A 680 -22.41 21.55 8.63
CA ILE A 680 -23.13 21.11 7.43
C ILE A 680 -24.52 21.75 7.34
N ILE A 681 -25.26 21.90 8.44
CA ILE A 681 -26.53 22.64 8.46
C ILE A 681 -26.31 24.11 8.06
N THR A 682 -25.25 24.74 8.53
CA THR A 682 -24.88 26.12 8.17
C THR A 682 -24.59 26.24 6.68
N LEU A 683 -23.84 25.28 6.13
CA LEU A 683 -23.59 25.21 4.69
C LEU A 683 -24.88 25.02 3.90
N MET A 684 -25.73 24.07 4.30
CA MET A 684 -27.03 23.82 3.64
C MET A 684 -27.93 25.06 3.68
N ASP A 685 -27.98 25.81 4.79
CA ASP A 685 -28.70 27.08 4.87
C ASP A 685 -28.18 28.10 3.85
N GLN A 686 -26.86 28.22 3.71
CA GLN A 686 -26.27 29.13 2.72
C GLN A 686 -26.54 28.70 1.27
N LEU A 687 -26.48 27.40 0.98
CA LEU A 687 -26.83 26.86 -0.34
C LEU A 687 -28.29 27.14 -0.69
N LEU A 688 -29.20 26.94 0.27
CA LEU A 688 -30.63 27.26 0.10
C LEU A 688 -30.85 28.76 -0.13
N ARG A 689 -30.18 29.62 0.63
CA ARG A 689 -30.24 31.09 0.44
C ARG A 689 -29.70 31.52 -0.91
N LYS A 690 -28.67 30.86 -1.45
CA LYS A 690 -28.13 31.12 -2.80
C LYS A 690 -29.17 30.85 -3.90
N GLU A 691 -30.05 29.87 -3.70
CA GLU A 691 -31.21 29.59 -4.54
C GLU A 691 -32.44 30.47 -4.20
N ASN A 692 -32.26 31.54 -3.41
CA ASN A 692 -33.31 32.43 -2.92
C ASN A 692 -34.37 31.75 -2.03
N LEU A 693 -34.00 30.65 -1.36
CA LEU A 693 -34.87 29.92 -0.45
C LEU A 693 -34.42 30.11 1.01
N ASP A 694 -34.94 31.13 1.67
CA ASP A 694 -34.71 31.36 3.11
C ASP A 694 -35.70 30.55 3.97
N LEU A 695 -35.22 29.42 4.49
CA LEU A 695 -36.00 28.54 5.38
C LEU A 695 -35.92 28.94 6.85
N LYS A 696 -35.35 30.10 7.20
CA LYS A 696 -35.28 30.58 8.59
C LYS A 696 -34.61 29.58 9.54
N LEU A 697 -33.58 28.87 9.06
CA LEU A 697 -32.80 27.96 9.89
C LEU A 697 -32.01 28.73 10.96
N SER A 698 -31.74 28.07 12.09
CA SER A 698 -31.03 28.66 13.22
C SER A 698 -29.84 27.79 13.64
N PRO A 699 -28.78 27.70 12.81
CA PRO A 699 -27.57 26.99 13.17
C PRO A 699 -26.85 27.72 14.32
N TYR A 700 -27.04 27.23 15.55
CA TYR A 700 -26.38 27.74 16.73
C TYR A 700 -24.90 27.35 16.73
N LYS A 701 -24.03 28.16 17.34
CA LYS A 701 -22.58 27.88 17.34
C LYS A 701 -22.22 26.71 18.25
N ILE A 702 -21.32 25.84 17.81
CA ILE A 702 -20.72 24.76 18.61
C ILE A 702 -19.21 24.76 18.36
N LEU A 703 -18.43 24.57 19.43
CA LEU A 703 -16.98 24.41 19.36
C LEU A 703 -16.54 23.31 20.34
N ALA A 704 -15.95 22.25 19.81
CA ALA A 704 -15.17 21.30 20.59
C ALA A 704 -13.88 21.96 21.05
N THR A 705 -13.55 21.84 22.33
CA THR A 705 -12.31 22.36 22.92
C THR A 705 -11.32 21.26 23.28
N SER A 706 -11.78 20.00 23.34
CA SER A 706 -10.98 18.78 23.42
C SER A 706 -11.80 17.60 22.86
N THR A 707 -11.26 16.38 22.90
CA THR A 707 -12.00 15.15 22.56
C THR A 707 -13.10 14.79 23.57
N THR A 708 -13.17 15.47 24.71
CA THR A 708 -14.17 15.21 25.76
C THR A 708 -14.84 16.46 26.30
N ALA A 709 -14.62 17.63 25.71
CA ALA A 709 -15.18 18.88 26.19
C ALA A 709 -15.48 19.83 25.05
N GLY A 710 -16.45 20.71 25.26
CA GLY A 710 -16.71 21.83 24.37
C GLY A 710 -17.87 22.70 24.84
N ALA A 711 -18.20 23.68 24.01
CA ALA A 711 -19.24 24.64 24.27
C ALA A 711 -20.23 24.75 23.11
N SER A 712 -21.49 25.00 23.43
CA SER A 712 -22.53 25.37 22.47
C SER A 712 -23.23 26.67 22.87
N GLN A 713 -23.68 27.42 21.87
CA GLN A 713 -24.45 28.64 22.08
C GLN A 713 -25.82 28.27 22.66
N PHE A 714 -26.21 28.94 23.73
CA PHE A 714 -27.55 28.78 24.28
C PHE A 714 -28.52 29.66 23.49
N VAL A 715 -29.45 29.04 22.77
CA VAL A 715 -30.57 29.73 22.15
C VAL A 715 -31.76 29.68 23.10
N GLN A 716 -32.44 30.82 23.30
CA GLN A 716 -33.59 30.90 24.19
C GLN A 716 -34.79 30.17 23.60
N SER A 717 -34.95 28.89 23.95
CA SER A 717 -36.01 28.02 23.44
C SER A 717 -36.54 27.06 24.52
N GLN A 718 -37.62 26.34 24.21
CA GLN A 718 -38.14 25.24 25.03
C GLN A 718 -38.25 23.97 24.19
N SER A 719 -38.02 22.80 24.79
CA SER A 719 -38.25 21.53 24.11
C SER A 719 -39.75 21.29 23.89
N LEU A 720 -40.11 20.60 22.81
CA LEU A 720 -41.49 20.21 22.55
C LEU A 720 -42.04 19.36 23.70
N SER A 721 -41.23 18.49 24.29
CA SER A 721 -41.56 17.71 25.50
C SER A 721 -42.00 18.62 26.66
N SER A 722 -41.21 19.66 26.95
CA SER A 722 -41.55 20.65 28.00
C SER A 722 -42.82 21.43 27.67
N ILE A 723 -43.06 21.73 26.39
CA ILE A 723 -44.26 22.46 25.92
C ILE A 723 -45.50 21.58 26.05
N VAL A 724 -45.42 20.31 25.64
CA VAL A 724 -46.49 19.30 25.79
C VAL A 724 -46.86 19.10 27.25
N GLY A 725 -45.88 19.13 28.16
CA GLY A 725 -46.14 19.08 29.60
C GLY A 725 -46.93 20.29 30.14
N LYS A 726 -46.83 21.46 29.49
CA LYS A 726 -47.49 22.71 29.92
C LYS A 726 -48.85 22.95 29.25
N PHE A 727 -48.96 22.64 27.97
CA PHE A 727 -50.15 22.90 27.16
C PHE A 727 -50.80 21.58 26.74
N LYS A 728 -52.10 21.40 27.03
CA LYS A 728 -52.81 20.12 26.77
C LYS A 728 -53.37 19.98 25.35
N THR A 729 -53.79 21.07 24.72
CA THR A 729 -54.43 21.07 23.40
C THR A 729 -53.58 21.83 22.41
N ASN A 730 -53.17 21.19 21.30
CA ASN A 730 -52.26 21.72 20.27
C ASN A 730 -51.04 22.45 20.90
N PRO A 731 -50.15 21.72 21.60
CA PRO A 731 -49.22 22.34 22.55
C PRO A 731 -48.26 23.35 21.91
N ALA A 732 -47.68 23.01 20.76
CA ALA A 732 -46.80 23.90 20.00
C ALA A 732 -47.54 25.15 19.49
N LEU A 733 -48.77 25.01 18.98
CA LEU A 733 -49.58 26.14 18.55
C LEU A 733 -49.95 27.05 19.73
N ALA A 734 -50.33 26.46 20.86
CA ALA A 734 -50.69 27.19 22.07
C ALA A 734 -49.50 27.99 22.62
N TYR A 735 -48.29 27.42 22.56
CA TYR A 735 -47.06 28.11 22.91
C TYR A 735 -46.79 29.31 22.02
N LEU A 736 -46.88 29.16 20.69
CA LEU A 736 -46.71 30.28 19.75
C LEU A 736 -47.78 31.35 19.93
N ARG A 737 -49.05 30.95 20.16
CA ARG A 737 -50.17 31.85 20.43
C ARG A 737 -49.97 32.62 21.74
N HIS A 738 -49.44 31.98 22.77
CA HIS A 738 -49.17 32.62 24.05
C HIS A 738 -48.13 33.74 23.95
N HIS A 739 -47.09 33.54 23.14
CA HIS A 739 -46.03 34.53 22.95
C HIS A 739 -46.30 35.54 21.81
N ASN A 740 -47.12 35.18 20.81
CA ASN A 740 -47.39 35.99 19.62
C ASN A 740 -48.88 35.94 19.20
N PRO A 741 -49.81 36.39 20.06
CA PRO A 741 -51.23 36.35 19.76
C PRO A 741 -51.60 37.30 18.62
N ASP A 742 -52.47 36.84 17.71
CA ASP A 742 -53.13 37.66 16.69
C ASP A 742 -54.51 37.09 16.33
N ASP A 743 -55.56 37.67 16.91
CA ASP A 743 -56.94 37.21 16.73
C ASP A 743 -57.48 37.39 15.29
N ARG A 744 -56.78 38.13 14.44
CA ARG A 744 -57.17 38.32 13.03
C ARG A 744 -56.80 37.11 12.16
N GLN A 745 -55.87 36.27 12.63
CA GLN A 745 -55.36 35.12 11.90
C GLN A 745 -56.17 33.86 12.24
N PRO A 746 -56.41 32.93 11.29
CA PRO A 746 -57.22 31.73 11.52
C PRO A 746 -56.73 30.84 12.69
N LEU A 747 -55.42 30.80 12.91
CA LEU A 747 -54.79 30.04 13.99
C LEU A 747 -54.48 30.89 15.23
N GLY A 748 -54.89 32.16 15.28
CA GLY A 748 -54.68 33.06 16.42
C GLY A 748 -53.22 33.45 16.68
N VAL A 749 -52.31 33.20 15.73
CA VAL A 749 -50.87 33.47 15.84
C VAL A 749 -50.48 34.45 14.75
N ARG A 750 -49.56 35.37 15.07
CA ARG A 750 -48.96 36.28 14.07
C ARG A 750 -48.44 35.48 12.87
N GLN A 751 -48.79 35.95 11.66
CA GLN A 751 -48.44 35.27 10.41
C GLN A 751 -46.92 35.11 10.24
N GLU A 752 -46.12 36.09 10.64
CA GLU A 752 -44.64 36.05 10.56
C GLU A 752 -44.03 34.93 11.42
N THR A 753 -44.52 34.77 12.65
CA THR A 753 -44.11 33.70 13.59
C THR A 753 -44.47 32.32 13.01
N LEU A 754 -45.69 32.20 12.49
CA LEU A 754 -46.15 30.93 11.91
C LEU A 754 -45.39 30.58 10.61
N ASP A 755 -45.10 31.56 9.76
CA ASP A 755 -44.30 31.37 8.55
C ASP A 755 -42.86 30.96 8.88
N THR A 756 -42.27 31.58 9.91
CA THR A 756 -40.94 31.21 10.45
C THR A 756 -40.94 29.76 10.95
N TYR A 757 -41.97 29.36 11.68
CA TYR A 757 -42.14 27.97 12.13
C TYR A 757 -42.26 26.99 10.97
N ILE A 758 -43.13 27.26 9.99
CA ILE A 758 -43.35 26.38 8.83
C ILE A 758 -42.04 26.21 8.04
N LYS A 759 -41.33 27.31 7.77
CA LYS A 759 -40.07 27.31 7.02
C LYS A 759 -38.96 26.56 7.75
N SER A 760 -38.75 26.88 9.03
CA SER A 760 -37.68 26.25 9.83
C SER A 760 -37.96 24.76 10.06
N CYS A 761 -39.22 24.40 10.32
CA CYS A 761 -39.67 23.02 10.39
C CYS A 761 -39.38 22.25 9.09
N ALA A 762 -39.75 22.81 7.92
CA ALA A 762 -39.46 22.19 6.62
C ALA A 762 -37.96 21.99 6.39
N GLY A 763 -37.14 23.01 6.65
CA GLY A 763 -35.70 22.94 6.46
C GLY A 763 -35.02 21.88 7.35
N TYR A 764 -35.29 21.87 8.67
CA TYR A 764 -34.72 20.85 9.56
C TYR A 764 -35.22 19.44 9.23
N CYS A 765 -36.47 19.29 8.81
CA CYS A 765 -37.03 18.00 8.38
C CYS A 765 -36.27 17.42 7.17
N VAL A 766 -35.99 18.22 6.15
CA VAL A 766 -35.22 17.80 4.97
C VAL A 766 -33.76 17.54 5.32
N ILE A 767 -33.12 18.44 6.06
CA ILE A 767 -31.70 18.31 6.40
C ILE A 767 -31.45 17.07 7.27
N THR A 768 -32.29 16.83 8.29
CA THR A 768 -32.14 15.65 9.15
C THR A 768 -32.43 14.33 8.43
N TYR A 769 -33.33 14.34 7.42
CA TYR A 769 -33.52 13.20 6.53
C TYR A 769 -32.27 12.90 5.69
N ILE A 770 -31.66 13.92 5.08
CA ILE A 770 -30.45 13.78 4.24
C ILE A 770 -29.27 13.28 5.08
N LEU A 771 -29.05 13.87 6.26
CA LEU A 771 -27.98 13.49 7.17
C LEU A 771 -28.24 12.19 7.93
N GLY A 772 -29.47 11.68 7.87
CA GLY A 772 -29.89 10.49 8.62
C GLY A 772 -29.71 10.66 10.13
N VAL A 773 -30.09 11.81 10.68
CA VAL A 773 -29.99 12.08 12.12
C VAL A 773 -31.00 11.23 12.88
N GLY A 774 -30.52 10.40 13.80
CA GLY A 774 -31.35 9.56 14.66
C GLY A 774 -31.67 10.18 16.01
N ASP A 775 -32.37 9.42 16.85
CA ASP A 775 -32.76 9.81 18.21
C ASP A 775 -33.52 11.16 18.29
N ARG A 776 -34.38 11.42 17.30
CA ARG A 776 -35.20 12.64 17.25
C ARG A 776 -36.47 12.48 18.09
N HIS A 777 -36.35 12.57 19.41
CA HIS A 777 -37.48 12.62 20.34
C HIS A 777 -37.84 14.08 20.73
N LEU A 778 -38.97 14.26 21.41
CA LEU A 778 -39.54 15.58 21.72
C LEU A 778 -38.64 16.46 22.61
N ASP A 779 -37.65 15.92 23.30
CA ASP A 779 -36.68 16.74 24.06
C ASP A 779 -35.60 17.35 23.17
N ASN A 780 -35.26 16.71 22.05
CA ASN A 780 -34.26 17.17 21.09
C ASN A 780 -34.85 18.13 20.04
N LEU A 781 -36.16 18.32 20.04
CA LEU A 781 -36.88 19.26 19.18
C LEU A 781 -37.18 20.53 19.97
N LEU A 782 -36.55 21.64 19.60
CA LEU A 782 -36.63 22.90 20.31
C LEU A 782 -37.44 23.93 19.51
N LEU A 783 -38.26 24.69 20.22
CA LEU A 783 -39.07 25.78 19.68
C LEU A 783 -38.78 27.07 20.42
N ALA A 784 -38.33 28.09 19.69
CA ALA A 784 -38.13 29.43 20.20
C ALA A 784 -39.46 30.21 20.22
N PRO A 785 -39.60 31.22 21.12
CA PRO A 785 -40.81 32.01 21.22
C PRO A 785 -41.19 32.74 19.93
N ASP A 786 -40.23 33.10 19.08
CA ASP A 786 -40.41 33.83 17.82
C ASP A 786 -40.83 32.94 16.64
N GLY A 787 -40.92 31.62 16.85
CA GLY A 787 -41.32 30.64 15.84
C GLY A 787 -40.16 29.86 15.24
N HIS A 788 -38.90 30.16 15.57
CA HIS A 788 -37.78 29.34 15.07
C HIS A 788 -37.81 27.93 15.68
N PHE A 789 -37.95 26.94 14.82
CA PHE A 789 -37.87 25.52 15.16
C PHE A 789 -36.49 24.98 14.78
N PHE A 790 -35.85 24.24 15.68
CA PHE A 790 -34.54 23.64 15.42
C PHE A 790 -34.30 22.37 16.23
N HIS A 791 -33.40 21.53 15.72
CA HIS A 791 -33.01 20.30 16.39
C HIS A 791 -31.72 20.53 17.20
N ALA A 792 -31.59 19.86 18.33
CA ALA A 792 -30.38 19.84 19.15
C ALA A 792 -29.93 18.40 19.44
N ASP A 793 -28.69 18.26 19.91
CA ASP A 793 -28.05 16.97 20.26
C ASP A 793 -27.94 16.04 19.04
N PHE A 794 -26.80 16.00 18.35
CA PHE A 794 -26.62 15.19 17.15
C PHE A 794 -25.77 13.94 17.40
N GLY A 795 -25.89 13.35 18.61
CA GLY A 795 -25.13 12.16 19.00
C GLY A 795 -25.36 10.89 18.17
N PHE A 796 -26.40 10.86 17.33
CA PHE A 796 -26.68 9.77 16.38
C PHE A 796 -26.88 10.30 14.95
N ILE A 797 -26.00 9.95 14.03
CA ILE A 797 -26.07 10.37 12.61
C ILE A 797 -25.93 9.19 11.63
N LEU A 798 -26.09 9.47 10.33
CA LEU A 798 -25.85 8.52 9.25
C LEU A 798 -26.69 7.23 9.39
N GLY A 799 -27.98 7.41 9.71
CA GLY A 799 -28.97 6.35 9.81
C GLY A 799 -28.85 5.47 11.06
N ARG A 800 -27.99 5.83 12.01
CA ARG A 800 -28.01 5.20 13.34
C ARG A 800 -29.16 5.76 14.15
N ASP A 801 -29.86 4.89 14.85
CA ASP A 801 -30.88 5.27 15.81
C ASP A 801 -30.87 4.25 16.97
N PRO A 802 -30.99 4.69 18.24
CA PRO A 802 -31.16 3.78 19.36
C PRO A 802 -32.48 2.99 19.30
N LYS A 803 -33.48 3.45 18.52
CA LYS A 803 -34.79 2.81 18.37
C LYS A 803 -34.81 1.91 17.12
N PRO A 804 -35.16 0.62 17.27
CA PRO A 804 -35.35 -0.26 16.11
C PRO A 804 -36.53 0.24 15.26
N PHE A 805 -36.38 0.20 13.94
CA PHE A 805 -37.39 0.61 12.96
C PHE A 805 -37.84 2.09 13.07
N ALA A 806 -36.95 2.97 13.52
CA ALA A 806 -37.22 4.40 13.51
C ALA A 806 -37.59 4.90 12.09
N PRO A 807 -38.57 5.82 11.97
CA PRO A 807 -38.95 6.36 10.68
C PRO A 807 -37.77 7.14 10.07
N VAL A 808 -37.67 7.07 8.74
CA VAL A 808 -36.55 7.61 7.95
C VAL A 808 -36.47 9.15 8.03
N MET A 809 -37.61 9.80 8.21
CA MET A 809 -37.80 11.23 8.43
C MET A 809 -38.60 11.41 9.73
N LYS A 810 -38.23 12.37 10.59
CA LYS A 810 -39.00 12.64 11.82
C LYS A 810 -39.94 13.82 11.62
N LEU A 811 -41.23 13.53 11.53
CA LEU A 811 -42.32 14.50 11.55
C LEU A 811 -43.32 14.09 12.63
N SER A 812 -43.37 14.82 13.75
CA SER A 812 -44.24 14.47 14.87
C SER A 812 -45.66 15.00 14.69
N LYS A 813 -46.63 14.40 15.41
CA LYS A 813 -48.02 14.85 15.40
C LYS A 813 -48.16 16.30 15.87
N GLU A 814 -47.42 16.65 16.92
CA GLU A 814 -47.37 17.98 17.51
C GLU A 814 -46.86 19.01 16.49
N MET A 815 -45.91 18.62 15.63
CA MET A 815 -45.37 19.51 14.60
C MET A 815 -46.43 19.86 13.56
N VAL A 816 -47.22 18.87 13.13
CA VAL A 816 -48.28 18.99 12.11
C VAL A 816 -49.52 19.69 12.68
N GLU A 817 -49.90 19.38 13.91
CA GLU A 817 -51.00 20.07 14.61
C GLU A 817 -50.71 21.56 14.80
N CYS A 818 -49.44 21.94 14.97
CA CYS A 818 -49.04 23.34 15.00
C CYS A 818 -49.36 24.10 13.70
N MET A 819 -49.43 23.39 12.58
CA MET A 819 -49.78 23.94 11.26
C MET A 819 -51.30 23.91 11.01
N GLY A 820 -52.12 23.46 11.95
CA GLY A 820 -53.56 23.29 11.75
C GLY A 820 -53.96 21.93 11.16
N GLY A 821 -53.04 20.95 11.15
CA GLY A 821 -53.30 19.58 10.71
C GLY A 821 -53.02 19.32 9.22
N VAL A 822 -53.16 18.06 8.80
CA VAL A 822 -52.78 17.57 7.46
C VAL A 822 -53.60 18.22 6.32
N GLN A 823 -54.83 18.65 6.62
CA GLN A 823 -55.72 19.29 5.64
C GLN A 823 -55.52 20.82 5.55
N SER A 824 -54.61 21.40 6.32
CA SER A 824 -54.41 22.85 6.33
C SER A 824 -53.58 23.33 5.13
N GLU A 825 -53.84 24.57 4.70
CA GLU A 825 -53.01 25.24 3.68
C GLU A 825 -51.55 25.40 4.15
N HIS A 826 -51.34 25.62 5.45
CA HIS A 826 -50.00 25.70 6.05
C HIS A 826 -49.22 24.39 5.92
N TYR A 827 -49.87 23.23 6.06
CA TYR A 827 -49.24 21.93 5.85
C TYR A 827 -48.88 21.71 4.36
N GLN A 828 -49.73 22.17 3.44
CA GLN A 828 -49.41 22.13 2.01
C GLN A 828 -48.19 23.01 1.68
N ARG A 829 -48.10 24.21 2.27
CA ARG A 829 -46.92 25.08 2.14
C ARG A 829 -45.66 24.45 2.75
N PHE A 830 -45.78 23.77 3.89
CA PHE A 830 -44.69 22.98 4.47
C PHE A 830 -44.17 21.92 3.48
N ARG A 831 -45.06 21.15 2.84
CA ARG A 831 -44.67 20.15 1.82
C ARG A 831 -43.95 20.80 0.64
N GLN A 832 -44.46 21.93 0.15
CA GLN A 832 -43.82 22.68 -0.94
C GLN A 832 -42.41 23.11 -0.56
N TYR A 833 -42.20 23.67 0.63
CA TYR A 833 -40.85 24.01 1.11
C TYR A 833 -39.95 22.79 1.25
N CYS A 834 -40.48 21.64 1.69
CA CYS A 834 -39.72 20.40 1.75
C CYS A 834 -39.24 19.94 0.36
N PHE A 835 -40.10 19.99 -0.66
CA PHE A 835 -39.73 19.64 -2.03
C PHE A 835 -38.69 20.61 -2.61
N LEU A 836 -38.92 21.92 -2.46
CA LEU A 836 -37.98 22.94 -2.93
C LEU A 836 -36.61 22.80 -2.28
N ALA A 837 -36.57 22.58 -0.97
CA ALA A 837 -35.33 22.40 -0.22
C ALA A 837 -34.59 21.12 -0.63
N TYR A 838 -35.31 19.99 -0.76
CA TYR A 838 -34.72 18.72 -1.19
C TYR A 838 -34.11 18.82 -2.59
N THR A 839 -34.85 19.38 -3.55
CA THR A 839 -34.36 19.62 -4.91
C THR A 839 -33.14 20.54 -4.93
N ALA A 840 -33.17 21.66 -4.20
CA ALA A 840 -32.07 22.60 -4.13
C ALA A 840 -30.80 21.95 -3.57
N LEU A 841 -30.91 21.22 -2.44
CA LEU A 841 -29.77 20.52 -1.84
C LEU A 841 -29.24 19.38 -2.72
N ARG A 842 -30.12 18.69 -3.47
CA ARG A 842 -29.73 17.60 -4.38
C ARG A 842 -28.82 18.09 -5.51
N LYS A 843 -29.01 19.33 -6.01
CA LYS A 843 -28.11 19.95 -7.01
C LYS A 843 -26.70 20.16 -6.49
N SER A 844 -26.54 20.41 -5.20
CA SER A 844 -25.23 20.62 -4.53
C SER A 844 -24.76 19.40 -3.73
N SER A 845 -25.27 18.21 -4.06
CA SER A 845 -24.95 16.97 -3.36
C SER A 845 -23.45 16.63 -3.40
N ASN A 846 -22.76 16.90 -4.52
CA ASN A 846 -21.32 16.64 -4.66
C ASN A 846 -20.49 17.35 -3.58
N LEU A 847 -20.75 18.63 -3.33
CA LEU A 847 -20.07 19.39 -2.27
C LEU A 847 -20.27 18.73 -0.89
N ILE A 848 -21.51 18.39 -0.55
CA ILE A 848 -21.85 17.76 0.73
C ILE A 848 -21.15 16.40 0.86
N LEU A 849 -21.17 15.58 -0.18
CA LEU A 849 -20.51 14.27 -0.21
C LEU A 849 -18.99 14.39 -0.09
N ASN A 850 -18.36 15.35 -0.78
CA ASN A 850 -16.92 15.59 -0.70
C ASN A 850 -16.51 16.04 0.71
N LEU A 851 -17.29 16.89 1.37
CA LEU A 851 -17.04 17.28 2.76
C LEU A 851 -17.13 16.09 3.72
N PHE A 852 -18.11 15.20 3.56
CA PHE A 852 -18.16 13.96 4.35
C PHE A 852 -16.98 13.03 4.04
N SER A 853 -16.54 12.95 2.78
CA SER A 853 -15.39 12.14 2.38
C SER A 853 -14.09 12.58 3.07
N LEU A 854 -13.91 13.90 3.28
CA LEU A 854 -12.74 14.43 3.99
C LEU A 854 -12.77 14.12 5.49
N MET A 855 -13.95 13.88 6.07
CA MET A 855 -14.14 13.60 7.49
C MET A 855 -14.04 12.11 7.86
N VAL A 856 -13.91 11.20 6.89
CA VAL A 856 -13.90 9.75 7.12
C VAL A 856 -12.79 9.33 8.11
N HIS A 857 -11.61 9.94 8.01
CA HIS A 857 -10.47 9.67 8.90
C HIS A 857 -10.34 10.69 10.06
N ALA A 858 -11.40 11.44 10.37
CA ALA A 858 -11.42 12.43 11.45
C ALA A 858 -11.65 11.84 12.85
N ASN A 859 -11.74 10.52 12.97
CA ASN A 859 -11.93 9.81 14.25
C ASN A 859 -13.19 10.25 15.03
N ILE A 860 -14.24 10.71 14.32
CA ILE A 860 -15.52 11.11 14.92
C ILE A 860 -16.31 9.86 15.34
N PRO A 861 -16.98 9.82 16.51
CA PRO A 861 -17.57 8.61 17.10
C PRO A 861 -18.43 7.77 16.14
N ASP A 862 -19.46 8.36 15.51
CA ASP A 862 -20.33 7.60 14.63
C ASP A 862 -19.69 7.27 13.28
N ILE A 863 -18.89 8.18 12.73
CA ILE A 863 -18.21 7.98 11.44
C ILE A 863 -17.18 6.85 11.56
N ARG A 864 -16.43 6.81 12.66
CA ARG A 864 -15.39 5.80 12.95
C ARG A 864 -15.92 4.36 12.93
N LEU A 865 -17.17 4.16 13.34
CA LEU A 865 -17.74 2.83 13.42
C LEU A 865 -18.05 2.23 12.04
N GLU A 866 -18.38 3.05 11.04
CA GLU A 866 -18.64 2.59 9.66
C GLU A 866 -18.11 3.62 8.62
N PRO A 867 -16.79 3.82 8.52
CA PRO A 867 -16.18 4.87 7.70
C PRO A 867 -16.56 4.74 6.22
N ASP A 868 -16.50 3.50 5.68
CA ASP A 868 -16.78 3.22 4.26
C ASP A 868 -18.25 3.47 3.89
N LYS A 869 -19.16 3.42 4.87
CA LYS A 869 -20.60 3.60 4.63
C LYS A 869 -21.07 5.03 4.87
N ALA A 870 -20.27 5.87 5.53
CA ALA A 870 -20.69 7.22 5.90
C ALA A 870 -21.15 8.04 4.68
N VAL A 871 -20.30 8.09 3.64
CA VAL A 871 -20.61 8.79 2.39
C VAL A 871 -21.73 8.08 1.62
N ILE A 872 -21.72 6.74 1.60
CA ILE A 872 -22.73 5.93 0.88
C ILE A 872 -24.14 6.19 1.42
N LYS A 873 -24.31 6.20 2.75
CA LYS A 873 -25.62 6.43 3.37
C LYS A 873 -26.19 7.81 3.04
N VAL A 874 -25.35 8.86 3.05
CA VAL A 874 -25.80 10.21 2.64
C VAL A 874 -26.15 10.22 1.16
N ARG A 875 -25.35 9.57 0.31
CA ARG A 875 -25.61 9.45 -1.13
C ARG A 875 -26.95 8.76 -1.42
N GLU A 876 -27.25 7.67 -0.70
CA GLU A 876 -28.53 6.96 -0.82
C GLU A 876 -29.72 7.86 -0.48
N ARG A 877 -29.60 8.77 0.50
CA ARG A 877 -30.69 9.70 0.84
C ARG A 877 -30.97 10.77 -0.21
N PHE A 878 -29.99 11.07 -1.07
CA PHE A 878 -30.18 11.98 -2.20
C PHE A 878 -30.82 11.32 -3.42
N HIS A 879 -30.82 9.99 -3.50
CA HIS A 879 -31.31 9.22 -4.65
C HIS A 879 -30.80 9.77 -5.98
N LEU A 880 -29.46 9.85 -6.13
CA LEU A 880 -28.80 10.45 -7.30
C LEU A 880 -29.03 9.64 -8.59
N GLU A 881 -29.39 8.36 -8.45
CA GLU A 881 -29.76 7.46 -9.52
C GLU A 881 -31.12 7.77 -10.16
N LEU A 882 -31.99 8.49 -9.46
CA LEU A 882 -33.32 8.85 -9.95
C LEU A 882 -33.30 10.18 -10.73
N SER A 883 -34.27 10.39 -11.61
CA SER A 883 -34.54 11.72 -12.14
C SER A 883 -35.08 12.66 -11.05
N GLU A 884 -35.08 13.97 -11.30
CA GLU A 884 -35.61 14.95 -10.35
C GLU A 884 -37.09 14.70 -10.03
N GLU A 885 -37.90 14.37 -11.04
CA GLU A 885 -39.34 14.09 -10.89
C GLU A 885 -39.58 12.82 -10.05
N GLU A 886 -38.85 11.74 -10.34
CA GLU A 886 -38.94 10.49 -9.59
C GLU A 886 -38.48 10.66 -8.13
N ALA A 887 -37.42 11.44 -7.91
CA ALA A 887 -36.92 11.72 -6.57
C ALA A 887 -37.92 12.52 -5.73
N ILE A 888 -38.64 13.48 -6.33
CA ILE A 888 -39.71 14.23 -5.65
C ILE A 888 -40.88 13.31 -5.28
N VAL A 889 -41.30 12.42 -6.19
CA VAL A 889 -42.36 11.45 -5.92
C VAL A 889 -41.95 10.51 -4.78
N TYR A 890 -40.72 9.99 -4.82
CA TYR A 890 -40.17 9.17 -3.75
C TYR A 890 -40.19 9.90 -2.41
N PHE A 891 -39.66 11.13 -2.37
CA PHE A 891 -39.61 11.92 -1.14
C PHE A 891 -41.01 12.28 -0.63
N GLY A 892 -41.97 12.51 -1.53
CA GLY A 892 -43.38 12.67 -1.17
C GLY A 892 -43.95 11.46 -0.44
N ASN A 893 -43.65 10.25 -0.94
CA ASN A 893 -44.05 9.00 -0.28
C ASN A 893 -43.39 8.83 1.10
N VAL A 894 -42.16 9.30 1.30
CA VAL A 894 -41.49 9.31 2.61
C VAL A 894 -42.25 10.19 3.61
N ILE A 895 -42.65 11.40 3.20
CA ILE A 895 -43.44 12.31 4.04
C ILE A 895 -44.78 11.66 4.43
N ASP A 896 -45.49 11.11 3.45
CA ASP A 896 -46.84 10.54 3.66
C ASP A 896 -46.78 9.23 4.49
N GLY A 897 -45.73 8.42 4.32
CA GLY A 897 -45.47 7.22 5.13
C GLY A 897 -45.15 7.53 6.60
N THR A 898 -44.57 8.70 6.88
CA THR A 898 -44.22 9.12 8.25
C THR A 898 -45.46 9.44 9.08
N LEU A 899 -46.51 10.00 8.46
CA LEU A 899 -47.77 10.35 9.14
C LEU A 899 -48.69 9.15 9.43
N THR A 900 -48.59 8.11 8.62
CA THR A 900 -49.42 6.90 8.73
C THR A 900 -48.83 5.87 9.70
N ALA A 901 -47.54 5.99 10.02
CA ALA A 901 -46.89 5.15 11.02
C ALA A 901 -47.38 5.53 12.43
N PHE A 902 -48.37 4.80 12.97
CA PHE A 902 -48.80 4.90 14.38
C PHE A 902 -47.80 4.28 15.38
N ALA A 903 -46.82 3.51 14.89
CA ALA A 903 -45.82 2.80 15.70
C ALA A 903 -44.81 3.69 16.50
N PRO A 904 -44.33 4.85 16.00
CA PRO A 904 -43.31 5.65 16.69
C PRO A 904 -43.76 6.22 18.03
N VAL A 905 -45.05 6.51 18.22
CA VAL A 905 -45.58 7.10 19.48
C VAL A 905 -45.50 6.12 20.66
N VAL A 906 -45.71 4.83 20.40
CA VAL A 906 -45.62 3.77 21.42
C VAL A 906 -44.15 3.49 21.77
N ILE A 907 -43.27 3.52 20.76
CA ILE A 907 -41.82 3.34 20.93
C ILE A 907 -41.18 4.55 21.62
N ASP A 908 -41.62 5.77 21.31
CA ASP A 908 -41.15 7.01 21.96
C ASP A 908 -41.50 7.01 23.46
N LYS A 909 -42.69 6.55 23.86
CA LYS A 909 -43.06 6.36 25.28
C LYS A 909 -42.24 5.28 25.99
N LEU A 910 -41.95 4.17 25.30
CA LEU A 910 -41.07 3.11 25.81
C LEU A 910 -39.63 3.60 25.99
N HIS A 911 -39.17 4.47 25.10
CA HIS A 911 -37.85 5.09 25.18
C HIS A 911 -37.76 6.13 26.30
N GLU A 912 -38.78 6.96 26.50
CA GLU A 912 -38.89 7.86 27.67
C GLU A 912 -38.80 7.05 28.98
N TRP A 913 -39.46 5.89 29.05
CA TRP A 913 -39.35 4.98 30.20
C TRP A 913 -37.93 4.40 30.35
N ALA A 914 -37.28 4.01 29.26
CA ALA A 914 -35.92 3.49 29.29
C ALA A 914 -34.88 4.56 29.67
N GLN A 915 -35.05 5.81 29.23
CA GLN A 915 -34.23 6.95 29.64
C GLN A 915 -34.47 7.30 31.12
N ALA A 916 -35.72 7.27 31.59
CA ALA A 916 -36.06 7.48 33.00
C ALA A 916 -35.52 6.38 33.93
N LEU A 917 -35.22 5.18 33.41
CA LEU A 917 -34.56 4.09 34.12
C LEU A 917 -33.02 4.19 34.11
N ARG A 918 -32.44 4.99 33.20
CA ARG A 918 -30.98 5.26 33.10
C ARG A 918 -30.56 6.56 33.80
N ALA A 919 -31.48 7.50 33.98
CA ALA A 919 -31.31 8.74 34.76
C ALA A 919 -31.51 8.47 36.26
#